data_AF-E3CUF9-F1
#
_entry.id   AF-E3CUF9-F1
#
_cell.length_a   1.000
_cell.length_b   1.000
_cell.length_c   1.000
_cell.angle_alpha   90.00
_cell.angle_beta   90.00
_cell.angle_gamma   90.00
#
_symmetry.space_group_name_H-M   'P 1'
#
loop_
_entity.id
_entity.type
_entity.pdbx_description
1 polymer ?
#
loop_
_entity_poly.entity_id
_entity_poly.type
_entity_poly.pdbx_seq_one_letter_code
_entity_poly.pdbx_strand_id
1 'polypeptide(L)'
;MSDPMFQFTGVASQIDWGTMLDKIMAKARKPEELWKSEKDTLELKKGLYEEFSGGLKQFRTTLASLKLPSTYQQKAAEFATLEPSGKDSKSIVTATVDTSAAINQWKIKVNQTALNERRVSDRTDSVSEALNLAGTFRVYVGQQWADIEVKSSDSLRDINLNLQKALDSSSKPLAITAKIVDNRLVLESSQSGLGSTGLRSSETFTMGSSDAVYLTREASGLYPDSVTIKSGTKTYTAGTDFTYDAAQGLITWTGATKPAAGTTFEVTYTQESVTRGSGADLEDSLGTPAPHPAGITIKSGSTSYTLGKDFTYDQSAGTITWLATGSRPADGATYTVTHQHSFDNNVFTLQDITGTLVSGTLASGTGLGLGQAANHTAAQDALLEIDGLAVTRSSNEINDLIAGVKLKLVGTGTVNLDVTLDAEAAVKGIQSFVSAYNDVMDWINIRLSEESKVDKSTTSDATKNDDFYKKFGLLHGDSMLWQIKDQMRLFFATPVTGLPNAQTTKSFSSSTNSLGLSGTFTVDVAGKRGKIEVTPSDSLESLRAKLTGIKDITEGSAGTALGGELPLTVSIQNGRLVIQTTSSGTPGTTTRRESIMHNNGTNEDVLPFTPNANPPISGRFSISQGSTVFQEGVDYRIETRSDVEHGTVENRVVWLSGKSPSASAAYTVNYTYDPNMTVVTTDGTGLDSLDFHQDNSKTSLAYAGLATEKANYGKSGKLEFDTKTFMSRMTTDNDAIANLMSTAMGKLDTYLGNLVDSSQTTVGDTTAVKGRVASQIKSIENQMKAIDKRITDFEVRMTLMQQSYYSQFVAMEKNMSKLNQQLSWMTSMTAKLNGTASASS
;
A
#
# COMPACT_ATOMS: atom_id res chain seq x y z
N MET A 1 -46.50 1.04 41.51
CA MET A 1 -47.86 1.23 42.05
C MET A 1 -47.90 2.64 42.61
N SER A 2 -48.50 3.58 41.89
CA SER A 2 -48.71 4.96 42.35
C SER A 2 -49.89 4.97 43.32
N ASP A 3 -49.80 5.76 44.38
CA ASP A 3 -50.85 5.95 45.38
C ASP A 3 -52.25 6.13 44.76
N PRO A 4 -53.32 5.63 45.41
CA PRO A 4 -54.69 5.85 44.96
C PRO A 4 -54.96 7.35 44.99
N MET A 5 -54.93 7.99 43.82
CA MET A 5 -54.99 9.45 43.71
C MET A 5 -56.37 10.01 44.08
N PHE A 6 -57.38 9.16 44.29
CA PHE A 6 -58.70 9.53 44.78
C PHE A 6 -59.34 8.40 45.62
N GLN A 7 -59.33 8.53 46.95
CA GLN A 7 -60.19 7.72 47.83
C GLN A 7 -61.56 8.41 47.95
N PHE A 8 -62.54 7.97 47.16
CA PHE A 8 -63.94 8.22 47.46
C PHE A 8 -64.51 6.96 48.12
N THR A 9 -64.46 6.91 49.45
CA THR A 9 -65.36 6.02 50.20
C THR A 9 -66.76 6.62 50.08
N GLY A 10 -67.65 5.95 49.36
CA GLY A 10 -68.98 6.50 49.06
C GLY A 10 -69.74 6.82 50.34
N VAL A 11 -69.87 8.12 50.67
CA VAL A 11 -70.36 8.60 51.98
C VAL A 11 -71.83 8.19 52.21
N ALA A 12 -72.58 7.93 51.13
CA ALA A 12 -73.97 7.49 51.18
C ALA A 12 -74.19 5.96 51.04
N SER A 13 -73.19 5.17 50.59
CA SER A 13 -73.39 3.74 50.24
C SER A 13 -72.46 2.75 50.96
N GLN A 14 -71.41 3.23 51.64
CA GLN A 14 -70.35 2.40 52.26
C GLN A 14 -69.60 1.47 51.29
N ILE A 15 -69.75 1.63 49.96
CA ILE A 15 -69.05 0.83 48.95
C ILE A 15 -67.73 1.51 48.58
N ASP A 16 -66.65 0.72 48.56
CA ASP A 16 -65.32 1.14 48.11
C ASP A 16 -65.20 1.01 46.58
N TRP A 17 -65.72 2.03 45.89
CA TRP A 17 -65.69 2.09 44.44
C TRP A 17 -64.28 2.25 43.88
N GLY A 18 -63.33 2.78 44.66
CA GLY A 18 -61.93 2.92 44.28
C GLY A 18 -61.27 1.57 44.03
N THR A 19 -61.37 0.65 44.99
CA THR A 19 -60.77 -0.69 44.83
C THR A 19 -61.45 -1.53 43.75
N MET A 20 -62.75 -1.31 43.50
CA MET A 20 -63.47 -1.99 42.43
C MET A 20 -63.05 -1.46 41.05
N LEU A 21 -62.91 -0.14 40.90
CA LEU A 21 -62.37 0.48 39.69
C LEU A 21 -60.95 -0.01 39.42
N ASP A 22 -60.09 -0.07 40.43
CA ASP A 22 -58.71 -0.58 40.31
C ASP A 22 -58.66 -2.03 39.83
N LYS A 23 -59.53 -2.91 40.35
CA LYS A 23 -59.62 -4.31 39.89
C LYS A 23 -60.11 -4.43 38.45
N ILE A 24 -61.07 -3.59 38.04
CA ILE A 24 -61.58 -3.56 36.66
C ILE A 24 -60.47 -3.06 35.71
N MET A 25 -59.79 -1.97 36.07
CA MET A 25 -58.69 -1.40 35.30
C MET A 25 -57.49 -2.36 35.23
N ALA A 26 -57.14 -3.05 36.32
CA ALA A 26 -56.09 -4.07 36.34
C ALA A 26 -56.40 -5.25 35.40
N LYS A 27 -57.65 -5.75 35.42
CA LYS A 27 -58.07 -6.82 34.49
C LYS A 27 -58.05 -6.33 33.04
N ALA A 28 -58.43 -5.08 32.79
CA ALA A 28 -58.41 -4.50 31.45
C ALA A 28 -56.99 -4.32 30.91
N ARG A 29 -55.98 -4.06 31.75
CA ARG A 29 -54.57 -3.89 31.35
C ARG A 29 -53.82 -5.18 30.98
N LYS A 30 -54.39 -6.38 31.18
CA LYS A 30 -53.73 -7.66 30.83
C LYS A 30 -53.11 -7.73 29.42
N PRO A 31 -53.73 -7.21 28.34
CA PRO A 31 -53.12 -7.20 27.00
C PRO A 31 -51.84 -6.37 26.93
N GLU A 32 -51.75 -5.28 27.71
CA GLU A 32 -50.58 -4.40 27.79
C GLU A 32 -49.39 -5.13 28.42
N GLU A 33 -49.63 -5.93 29.47
CA GLU A 33 -48.60 -6.75 30.12
C GLU A 33 -47.98 -7.78 29.17
N LEU A 34 -48.81 -8.38 28.30
CA LEU A 34 -48.33 -9.31 27.27
C LEU A 34 -47.46 -8.61 26.23
N TRP A 35 -47.87 -7.44 25.76
CA TRP A 35 -47.08 -6.66 24.79
C TRP A 35 -45.77 -6.14 25.38
N LYS A 36 -45.76 -5.76 26.67
CA LYS A 36 -44.54 -5.40 27.39
C LYS A 36 -43.57 -6.58 27.45
N SER A 37 -44.06 -7.77 27.83
CA SER A 37 -43.23 -8.98 27.85
C SER A 37 -42.70 -9.40 26.46
N GLU A 38 -43.52 -9.23 25.41
CA GLU A 38 -43.10 -9.45 24.02
C GLU A 38 -41.99 -8.47 23.61
N LYS A 39 -42.14 -7.18 23.96
CA LYS A 39 -41.12 -6.16 23.73
C LYS A 39 -39.82 -6.48 24.45
N ASP A 40 -39.88 -6.86 25.73
CA ASP A 40 -38.69 -7.22 26.52
C ASP A 40 -37.94 -8.39 25.86
N THR A 41 -38.67 -9.38 25.36
CA THR A 41 -38.09 -10.53 24.63
C THR A 41 -37.40 -10.09 23.34
N LEU A 42 -38.03 -9.18 22.59
CA LEU A 42 -37.43 -8.60 21.38
C LEU A 42 -36.19 -7.77 21.69
N GLU A 43 -36.18 -7.03 22.79
CA GLU A 43 -35.02 -6.25 23.25
C GLU A 43 -33.83 -7.15 23.59
N LEU A 44 -34.06 -8.24 24.32
CA LEU A 44 -33.02 -9.25 24.59
C LEU A 44 -32.52 -9.91 23.30
N LYS A 45 -33.42 -10.26 22.38
CA LYS A 45 -33.06 -10.84 21.08
C LYS A 45 -32.25 -9.87 20.23
N LYS A 46 -32.60 -8.58 20.23
CA LYS A 46 -31.82 -7.51 19.59
C LYS A 46 -30.42 -7.45 20.17
N GLY A 47 -30.29 -7.42 21.50
CA GLY A 47 -28.99 -7.38 22.19
C GLY A 47 -28.08 -8.56 21.81
N LEU A 48 -28.63 -9.77 21.67
CA LEU A 48 -27.86 -10.93 21.20
C LEU A 48 -27.37 -10.76 19.75
N TYR A 49 -28.19 -10.18 18.86
CA TYR A 49 -27.75 -9.87 17.50
C TYR A 49 -26.74 -8.72 17.42
N GLU A 50 -26.82 -7.74 18.32
CA GLU A 50 -25.82 -6.68 18.45
C GLU A 50 -24.48 -7.24 18.95
N GLU A 51 -24.50 -8.15 19.93
CA GLU A 51 -23.32 -8.88 20.41
C GLU A 51 -22.68 -9.68 19.26
N PHE A 52 -23.49 -10.43 18.50
CA PHE A 52 -23.03 -11.17 17.33
C PHE A 52 -22.43 -10.26 16.25
N SER A 53 -23.09 -9.15 15.93
CA SER A 53 -22.59 -8.14 14.99
C SER A 53 -21.27 -7.54 15.47
N GLY A 54 -21.13 -7.28 16.77
CA GLY A 54 -19.88 -6.86 17.40
C GLY A 54 -18.76 -7.88 17.22
N GLY A 55 -19.03 -9.16 17.49
CA GLY A 55 -18.09 -10.26 17.26
C GLY A 55 -17.65 -10.39 15.81
N LEU A 56 -18.60 -10.30 14.85
CA LEU A 56 -18.29 -10.32 13.42
C LEU A 56 -17.45 -9.11 12.96
N LYS A 57 -17.70 -7.92 13.53
CA LYS A 57 -16.90 -6.72 13.26
C LYS A 57 -15.48 -6.89 13.81
N GLN A 58 -15.34 -7.37 15.05
CA GLN A 58 -14.04 -7.65 15.65
C GLN A 58 -13.27 -8.69 14.82
N PHE A 59 -13.93 -9.78 14.43
CA PHE A 59 -13.36 -10.77 13.53
C PHE A 59 -12.90 -10.14 12.20
N ARG A 60 -13.74 -9.33 11.57
CA ARG A 60 -13.41 -8.63 10.33
C ARG A 60 -12.17 -7.74 10.46
N THR A 61 -11.94 -7.08 11.60
CA THR A 61 -10.73 -6.24 11.79
C THR A 61 -9.43 -7.04 11.67
N THR A 62 -9.43 -8.31 12.06
CA THR A 62 -8.24 -9.18 11.97
C THR A 62 -7.83 -9.49 10.52
N LEU A 63 -8.73 -9.27 9.55
CA LEU A 63 -8.46 -9.51 8.13
C LEU A 63 -7.65 -8.37 7.48
N ALA A 64 -7.53 -7.20 8.11
CA ALA A 64 -6.98 -6.01 7.48
C ALA A 64 -5.55 -6.22 6.94
N SER A 65 -4.65 -6.76 7.77
CA SER A 65 -3.27 -7.06 7.37
C SER A 65 -3.19 -8.31 6.49
N LEU A 66 -4.03 -9.31 6.74
CA LEU A 66 -3.99 -10.59 6.01
C LEU A 66 -4.46 -10.48 4.56
N LYS A 67 -5.13 -9.38 4.19
CA LYS A 67 -5.48 -9.04 2.81
C LYS A 67 -4.31 -8.49 1.98
N LEU A 68 -3.22 -8.09 2.62
CA LEU A 68 -2.10 -7.45 1.95
C LEU A 68 -1.07 -8.52 1.52
N PRO A 69 -0.70 -8.61 0.23
CA PRO A 69 0.37 -9.50 -0.22
C PRO A 69 1.70 -9.25 0.51
N SER A 70 2.00 -7.99 0.83
CA SER A 70 3.22 -7.58 1.53
C SER A 70 3.36 -8.22 2.92
N THR A 71 2.26 -8.59 3.59
CA THR A 71 2.29 -9.31 4.88
C THR A 71 2.98 -10.66 4.76
N TYR A 72 2.93 -11.29 3.59
CA TYR A 72 3.50 -12.62 3.32
C TYR A 72 4.87 -12.56 2.60
N GLN A 73 5.28 -11.37 2.17
CA GLN A 73 6.50 -11.14 1.39
C GLN A 73 7.54 -10.31 2.15
N GLN A 74 7.30 -10.04 3.44
CA GLN A 74 8.26 -9.30 4.28
C GLN A 74 9.60 -10.01 4.30
N LYS A 75 10.66 -9.20 4.33
CA LYS A 75 12.05 -9.66 4.40
C LYS A 75 12.68 -9.11 5.66
N ALA A 76 13.59 -9.87 6.25
CA ALA A 76 14.39 -9.46 7.37
C ALA A 76 15.87 -9.44 6.99
N ALA A 77 16.62 -8.54 7.61
CA ALA A 77 18.08 -8.59 7.64
C ALA A 77 18.52 -9.27 8.93
N GLU A 78 19.16 -10.42 8.79
CA GLU A 78 19.85 -11.10 9.87
C GLU A 78 21.35 -10.87 9.72
N PHE A 79 22.02 -10.59 10.83
CA PHE A 79 23.45 -10.30 10.82
C PHE A 79 24.21 -11.32 11.67
N ALA A 80 25.31 -11.82 11.12
CA ALA A 80 26.30 -12.60 11.85
C ALA A 80 27.65 -11.88 11.81
N THR A 81 28.23 -11.56 12.97
CA THR A 81 29.57 -10.97 13.06
C THR A 81 30.62 -12.02 12.70
N LEU A 82 31.54 -11.69 11.78
CA LEU A 82 32.61 -12.61 11.35
C LEU A 82 33.94 -12.38 12.09
N GLU A 83 34.12 -11.23 12.73
CA GLU A 83 35.34 -10.91 13.48
C GLU A 83 35.33 -11.58 14.87
N PRO A 84 36.48 -12.08 15.37
CA PRO A 84 36.59 -12.77 16.66
C PRO A 84 36.43 -11.86 17.90
N SER A 85 36.05 -10.59 17.71
CA SER A 85 36.06 -9.57 18.78
C SER A 85 34.78 -9.48 19.62
N GLY A 86 33.81 -10.37 19.43
CA GLY A 86 32.56 -10.36 20.21
C GLY A 86 31.73 -9.07 20.06
N LYS A 87 32.06 -8.21 19.08
CA LYS A 87 31.30 -7.00 18.77
C LYS A 87 29.91 -7.38 18.25
N ASP A 88 28.89 -6.78 18.82
CA ASP A 88 27.51 -6.89 18.31
C ASP A 88 27.47 -6.31 16.89
N SER A 89 26.88 -7.06 15.96
CA SER A 89 26.65 -6.65 14.58
C SER A 89 26.02 -5.25 14.49
N LYS A 90 25.10 -4.91 15.40
CA LYS A 90 24.42 -3.59 15.46
C LYS A 90 25.36 -2.43 15.78
N SER A 91 26.54 -2.69 16.35
CA SER A 91 27.58 -1.68 16.57
C SER A 91 28.42 -1.39 15.32
N ILE A 92 28.30 -2.22 14.29
CA ILE A 92 29.02 -2.10 13.01
C ILE A 92 28.07 -1.58 11.94
N VAL A 93 26.95 -2.28 11.71
CA VAL A 93 25.97 -1.95 10.67
C VAL A 93 24.58 -2.44 11.07
N THR A 94 23.56 -1.68 10.67
CA THR A 94 22.18 -2.16 10.67
C THR A 94 21.60 -2.05 9.27
N ALA A 95 20.53 -2.78 8.97
CA ALA A 95 19.84 -2.69 7.69
C ALA A 95 18.33 -2.73 7.88
N THR A 96 17.64 -2.02 6.98
CA THR A 96 16.21 -2.20 6.74
C THR A 96 16.05 -2.79 5.34
N VAL A 97 15.19 -3.79 5.22
CA VAL A 97 14.99 -4.54 3.97
C VAL A 97 13.53 -4.39 3.56
N ASP A 98 13.30 -4.09 2.28
CA ASP A 98 11.95 -4.07 1.72
C ASP A 98 11.56 -5.41 1.06
N THR A 99 10.30 -5.52 0.63
CA THR A 99 9.76 -6.76 0.05
C THR A 99 10.39 -7.12 -1.31
N SER A 100 11.10 -6.20 -1.97
CA SER A 100 11.74 -6.42 -3.27
C SER A 100 13.14 -7.00 -3.16
N ALA A 101 13.74 -6.98 -1.96
CA ALA A 101 15.07 -7.52 -1.74
C ALA A 101 15.11 -9.02 -2.04
N ALA A 102 16.14 -9.44 -2.78
CA ALA A 102 16.42 -10.84 -3.03
C ALA A 102 16.82 -11.54 -1.72
N ILE A 103 16.33 -12.77 -1.52
CA ILE A 103 16.85 -13.65 -0.46
C ILE A 103 18.26 -14.05 -0.88
N ASN A 104 19.27 -13.51 -0.22
CA ASN A 104 20.67 -13.79 -0.49
C ASN A 104 21.53 -13.43 0.73
N GLN A 105 22.81 -13.81 0.67
CA GLN A 105 23.82 -13.44 1.65
C GLN A 105 24.84 -12.50 1.03
N TRP A 106 25.27 -11.50 1.79
CA TRP A 106 26.36 -10.58 1.42
C TRP A 106 27.36 -10.46 2.56
N LYS A 107 28.64 -10.45 2.23
CA LYS A 107 29.71 -10.13 3.16
C LYS A 107 29.98 -8.63 3.11
N ILE A 108 29.76 -7.95 4.24
CA ILE A 108 29.95 -6.51 4.37
C ILE A 108 31.13 -6.23 5.30
N LYS A 109 32.12 -5.50 4.82
CA LYS A 109 33.25 -5.04 5.63
C LYS A 109 33.30 -3.53 5.64
N VAL A 110 33.08 -2.93 6.81
CA VAL A 110 33.15 -1.49 7.02
C VAL A 110 34.57 -1.14 7.46
N ASN A 111 35.35 -0.54 6.57
CA ASN A 111 36.71 -0.11 6.84
C ASN A 111 36.73 1.28 7.51
N GLN A 112 35.80 2.15 7.14
CA GLN A 112 35.70 3.52 7.63
C GLN A 112 34.26 4.03 7.52
N THR A 113 33.81 4.82 8.51
CA THR A 113 32.53 5.54 8.47
C THR A 113 32.72 6.97 7.94
N ALA A 114 31.68 7.51 7.33
CA ALA A 114 31.68 8.90 6.89
C ALA A 114 31.65 9.84 8.12
N LEU A 115 32.41 10.94 8.06
CA LEU A 115 32.40 12.01 9.07
C LEU A 115 31.95 13.33 8.45
N ASN A 116 31.30 14.16 9.25
CA ASN A 116 30.95 15.54 8.90
C ASN A 116 32.19 16.45 9.04
N GLU A 117 32.28 17.47 8.19
CA GLU A 117 33.23 18.57 8.40
C GLU A 117 32.87 19.24 9.72
N ARG A 118 33.84 19.53 10.58
CA ARG A 118 33.58 20.16 11.88
C ARG A 118 34.65 21.17 12.26
N ARG A 119 34.21 22.35 12.71
CA ARG A 119 35.04 23.39 13.32
C ARG A 119 34.54 23.69 14.73
N VAL A 120 35.46 23.87 15.66
CA VAL A 120 35.16 24.21 17.05
C VAL A 120 35.82 25.54 17.39
N SER A 121 35.12 26.43 18.08
CA SER A 121 35.73 27.68 18.55
C SER A 121 36.65 27.41 19.74
N ASP A 122 37.46 28.41 20.08
CA ASP A 122 38.05 28.52 21.40
C ASP A 122 36.95 28.53 22.47
N ARG A 123 37.29 28.11 23.69
CA ARG A 123 36.35 28.08 24.82
C ARG A 123 36.17 29.49 25.39
N THR A 124 34.92 29.89 25.61
CA THR A 124 34.59 31.14 26.31
C THR A 124 34.29 30.88 27.79
N ASP A 125 34.41 31.91 28.62
CA ASP A 125 34.03 31.82 30.04
C ASP A 125 32.51 31.83 30.23
N SER A 126 31.79 32.54 29.35
CA SER A 126 30.34 32.62 29.33
C SER A 126 29.79 32.55 27.91
N VAL A 127 28.59 31.99 27.76
CA VAL A 127 27.89 31.89 26.47
C VAL A 127 26.97 33.08 26.21
N SER A 128 26.69 33.89 27.24
CA SER A 128 25.73 35.00 27.19
C SER A 128 26.36 36.38 27.39
N GLU A 129 27.63 36.45 27.75
CA GLU A 129 28.36 37.72 27.82
C GLU A 129 28.93 38.10 26.46
N ALA A 130 29.03 39.41 26.22
CA ALA A 130 29.57 39.96 24.99
C ALA A 130 31.05 39.56 24.82
N LEU A 131 31.40 39.07 23.63
CA LEU A 131 32.78 38.66 23.34
C LEU A 131 33.70 39.84 23.01
N ASN A 132 33.14 41.04 22.79
CA ASN A 132 33.87 42.24 22.36
C ASN A 132 34.65 42.06 21.06
N LEU A 133 34.23 41.11 20.22
CA LEU A 133 34.73 40.90 18.88
C LEU A 133 33.87 41.65 17.88
N ALA A 134 34.47 42.17 16.81
CA ALA A 134 33.73 42.79 15.72
C ALA A 134 34.32 42.41 14.37
N GLY A 135 33.46 42.21 13.38
CA GLY A 135 33.86 41.91 12.01
C GLY A 135 32.83 41.08 11.27
N THR A 136 33.23 40.53 10.14
CA THR A 136 32.40 39.69 9.31
C THR A 136 33.25 38.55 8.79
N PHE A 137 32.72 37.33 8.91
CA PHE A 137 33.30 36.18 8.22
C PHE A 137 32.24 35.52 7.36
N ARG A 138 32.67 34.88 6.28
CA ARG A 138 31.81 34.16 5.36
C ARG A 138 31.91 32.68 5.59
N VAL A 139 30.78 31.99 5.48
CA VAL A 139 30.71 30.54 5.41
C VAL A 139 30.38 30.13 3.98
N TYR A 140 31.13 29.19 3.42
CA TYR A 140 30.83 28.51 2.17
C TYR A 140 30.52 27.05 2.46
N VAL A 141 29.49 26.47 1.83
CA VAL A 141 29.19 25.03 1.87
C VAL A 141 28.56 24.61 0.54
N GLY A 142 29.28 23.81 -0.25
CA GLY A 142 28.93 23.58 -1.66
C GLY A 142 28.76 24.90 -2.42
N GLN A 143 27.61 25.08 -3.08
CA GLN A 143 27.26 26.32 -3.79
C GLN A 143 26.65 27.40 -2.89
N GLN A 144 26.40 27.11 -1.61
CA GLN A 144 25.77 28.04 -0.67
C GLN A 144 26.82 28.86 0.05
N TRP A 145 26.50 30.11 0.33
CA TRP A 145 27.34 30.97 1.15
C TRP A 145 26.52 32.02 1.90
N ALA A 146 27.00 32.45 3.07
CA ALA A 146 26.43 33.58 3.78
C ALA A 146 27.49 34.33 4.59
N ASP A 147 27.32 35.64 4.70
CA ASP A 147 28.12 36.51 5.56
C ASP A 147 27.52 36.53 6.97
N ILE A 148 28.38 36.30 7.95
CA ILE A 148 28.05 36.31 9.37
C ILE A 148 28.71 37.54 9.99
N GLU A 149 27.90 38.56 10.23
CA GLU A 149 28.33 39.74 10.99
C GLU A 149 28.38 39.40 12.48
N VAL A 150 29.48 39.76 13.13
CA VAL A 150 29.67 39.70 14.58
C VAL A 150 29.89 41.13 15.06
N LYS A 151 29.07 41.55 16.02
CA LYS A 151 29.14 42.87 16.66
C LYS A 151 29.83 42.76 18.01
N SER A 152 30.42 43.85 18.48
CA SER A 152 31.10 43.89 19.79
C SER A 152 30.19 43.54 20.96
N SER A 153 28.87 43.75 20.82
CA SER A 153 27.86 43.37 21.80
C SER A 153 27.45 41.90 21.76
N ASP A 154 27.81 41.16 20.71
CA ASP A 154 27.29 39.81 20.50
C ASP A 154 27.96 38.82 21.47
N SER A 155 27.13 37.95 22.05
CA SER A 155 27.57 36.79 22.82
C SER A 155 27.76 35.56 21.92
N LEU A 156 28.38 34.50 22.46
CA LEU A 156 28.48 33.23 21.75
C LEU A 156 27.10 32.67 21.33
N ARG A 157 26.07 32.90 22.16
CA ARG A 157 24.67 32.52 21.85
C ARG A 157 24.11 33.31 20.67
N ASP A 158 24.41 34.60 20.58
CA ASP A 158 23.93 35.44 19.47
C ASP A 158 24.59 35.04 18.16
N ILE A 159 25.91 34.80 18.17
CA ILE A 159 26.65 34.32 17.00
C ILE A 159 26.12 32.95 16.54
N ASN A 160 25.90 32.02 17.48
CA ASN A 160 25.30 30.72 17.19
C ASN A 160 23.89 30.87 16.55
N LEU A 161 23.07 31.80 17.06
CA LEU A 161 21.74 32.05 16.51
C LEU A 161 21.81 32.65 15.10
N ASN A 162 22.75 33.56 14.85
CA ASN A 162 22.97 34.16 13.53
C ASN A 162 23.38 33.11 12.51
N LEU A 163 24.26 32.18 12.89
CA LEU A 163 24.65 31.03 12.06
C LEU A 163 23.48 30.09 11.77
N GLN A 164 22.65 29.75 12.76
CA GLN A 164 21.47 28.91 12.55
C GLN A 164 20.42 29.56 11.65
N LYS A 165 20.38 30.90 11.60
CA LYS A 165 19.45 31.68 10.77
C LYS A 165 20.04 32.14 9.45
N ALA A 166 21.31 31.82 9.18
CA ALA A 166 22.00 32.28 7.98
C ALA A 166 21.33 31.69 6.73
N LEU A 167 21.01 32.56 5.79
CA LEU A 167 20.43 32.21 4.49
C LEU A 167 21.43 32.52 3.39
N ASP A 168 21.46 31.67 2.37
CA ASP A 168 22.21 31.93 1.15
C ASP A 168 21.55 33.01 0.28
N SER A 169 22.21 33.38 -0.82
CA SER A 169 21.68 34.36 -1.78
C SER A 169 20.35 33.93 -2.43
N SER A 170 19.99 32.65 -2.37
CA SER A 170 18.71 32.10 -2.82
C SER A 170 17.66 31.99 -1.68
N SER A 171 17.91 32.63 -0.54
CA SER A 171 17.07 32.61 0.67
C SER A 171 16.87 31.23 1.29
N LYS A 172 17.80 30.28 1.07
CA LYS A 172 17.78 28.95 1.68
C LYS A 172 18.74 28.87 2.86
N PRO A 173 18.41 28.12 3.94
CA PRO A 173 19.35 27.87 5.01
C PRO A 173 20.64 27.23 4.48
N LEU A 174 21.77 27.62 5.07
CA LEU A 174 23.05 26.97 4.79
C LEU A 174 23.02 25.49 5.22
N ALA A 175 23.68 24.63 4.46
CA ALA A 175 23.89 23.21 4.78
C ALA A 175 24.93 22.97 5.90
N ILE A 176 24.85 23.76 6.97
CA ILE A 176 25.63 23.60 8.20
C ILE A 176 24.70 23.50 9.41
N THR A 177 25.20 22.96 10.50
CA THR A 177 24.60 22.98 11.83
C THR A 177 25.51 23.71 12.79
N ALA A 178 24.97 24.67 13.54
CA ALA A 178 25.69 25.39 14.59
C ALA A 178 25.07 25.05 15.96
N LYS A 179 25.90 24.69 16.94
CA LYS A 179 25.49 24.38 18.31
C LYS A 179 26.54 24.87 19.32
N ILE A 180 26.16 24.94 20.60
CA ILE A 180 27.08 25.26 21.69
C ILE A 180 27.29 24.02 22.56
N VAL A 181 28.54 23.63 22.80
CA VAL A 181 28.94 22.52 23.67
C VAL A 181 30.14 22.97 24.50
N ASP A 182 30.09 22.83 25.83
CA ASP A 182 31.18 23.23 26.74
C ASP A 182 31.74 24.64 26.47
N ASN A 183 30.82 25.62 26.37
CA ASN A 183 31.12 27.02 26.03
C ASN A 183 31.96 27.20 24.74
N ARG A 184 31.81 26.30 23.78
CA ARG A 184 32.39 26.41 22.44
C ARG A 184 31.28 26.40 21.41
N LEU A 185 31.41 27.24 20.40
CA LEU A 185 30.63 27.13 19.17
C LEU A 185 31.17 25.95 18.37
N VAL A 186 30.29 25.03 18.02
CA VAL A 186 30.58 23.87 17.17
C VAL A 186 29.80 24.05 15.87
N LEU A 187 30.52 24.16 14.77
CA LEU A 187 30.01 24.16 13.41
C LEU A 187 30.24 22.78 12.79
N GLU A 188 29.20 22.17 12.25
CA GLU A 188 29.27 20.89 11.53
C GLU A 188 28.60 21.03 10.17
N SER A 189 29.07 20.31 9.15
CA SER A 189 28.30 20.16 7.92
C SER A 189 26.99 19.43 8.21
N SER A 190 25.91 19.75 7.50
CA SER A 190 24.61 19.08 7.72
C SER A 190 24.57 17.66 7.16
N GLN A 191 25.54 17.28 6.32
CA GLN A 191 25.69 15.95 5.74
C GLN A 191 27.11 15.43 5.97
N SER A 192 27.26 14.12 6.18
CA SER A 192 28.56 13.47 6.33
C SER A 192 29.29 13.34 4.99
N GLY A 193 30.56 12.96 5.04
CA GLY A 193 31.35 12.71 3.83
C GLY A 193 31.71 13.98 3.09
N LEU A 194 32.44 13.81 2.00
CA LEU A 194 32.85 14.91 1.12
C LEU A 194 31.68 15.38 0.25
N GLY A 195 30.73 14.50 -0.08
CA GLY A 195 29.63 14.80 -1.00
C GLY A 195 30.15 15.02 -2.42
N SER A 196 31.26 14.36 -2.78
CA SER A 196 31.92 14.56 -4.08
C SER A 196 30.97 14.22 -5.22
N THR A 197 30.87 15.12 -6.19
CA THR A 197 30.04 14.95 -7.39
C THR A 197 30.83 14.48 -8.61
N GLY A 198 32.06 14.01 -8.39
CA GLY A 198 32.99 13.64 -9.45
C GLY A 198 33.56 14.85 -10.19
N LEU A 199 34.25 14.56 -11.31
CA LEU A 199 34.85 15.58 -12.17
C LEU A 199 33.80 16.22 -13.07
N ARG A 200 33.70 17.54 -13.05
CA ARG A 200 32.79 18.32 -13.91
C ARG A 200 33.53 19.44 -14.61
N SER A 201 33.12 19.75 -15.85
CA SER A 201 33.61 20.87 -16.65
C SER A 201 32.74 22.14 -16.53
N SER A 202 31.59 22.00 -15.87
CA SER A 202 30.66 23.09 -15.65
C SER A 202 29.80 22.87 -14.41
N GLU A 203 29.21 23.96 -13.92
CA GLU A 203 28.23 23.99 -12.83
C GLU A 203 27.01 24.80 -13.24
N THR A 204 25.84 24.41 -12.72
CA THR A 204 24.63 25.23 -12.82
C THR A 204 24.39 25.95 -11.51
N PHE A 205 24.20 27.25 -11.59
CA PHE A 205 23.84 28.11 -10.48
C PHE A 205 22.45 28.71 -10.70
N THR A 206 21.79 29.11 -9.61
CA THR A 206 20.56 29.90 -9.66
C THR A 206 20.85 31.31 -9.18
N MET A 207 20.42 32.31 -9.93
CA MET A 207 20.62 33.70 -9.57
C MET A 207 19.83 34.04 -8.30
N GLY A 208 20.52 34.55 -7.29
CA GLY A 208 19.94 34.94 -6.01
C GLY A 208 19.46 36.40 -5.98
N SER A 209 19.27 36.91 -4.77
CA SER A 209 19.03 38.32 -4.47
C SER A 209 20.31 39.18 -4.57
N SER A 210 21.49 38.54 -4.54
CA SER A 210 22.79 39.18 -4.65
C SER A 210 23.31 39.13 -6.08
N ASP A 211 24.03 40.19 -6.49
CA ASP A 211 24.76 40.24 -7.75
C ASP A 211 26.11 39.51 -7.70
N ALA A 212 26.48 39.00 -6.52
CA ALA A 212 27.65 38.16 -6.30
C ALA A 212 27.27 36.68 -6.31
N VAL A 213 28.02 35.89 -7.07
CA VAL A 213 27.93 34.43 -7.12
C VAL A 213 29.31 33.86 -6.88
N TYR A 214 29.42 32.99 -5.88
CA TYR A 214 30.67 32.31 -5.57
C TYR A 214 30.65 30.90 -6.14
N LEU A 215 31.70 30.54 -6.83
CA LEU A 215 31.90 29.17 -7.29
C LEU A 215 32.14 28.27 -6.08
N THR A 216 31.76 26.99 -6.23
CA THR A 216 32.09 26.00 -5.22
C THR A 216 33.62 25.90 -5.14
N ARG A 217 34.16 25.96 -3.92
CA ARG A 217 35.61 25.86 -3.71
C ARG A 217 36.06 24.42 -3.90
N GLU A 218 37.16 24.22 -4.64
CA GLU A 218 37.76 22.90 -4.78
C GLU A 218 38.45 22.45 -3.49
N ALA A 219 38.66 21.13 -3.36
CA ALA A 219 39.49 20.56 -2.30
C ALA A 219 40.94 21.09 -2.34
N SER A 220 41.46 21.38 -3.53
CA SER A 220 42.76 22.03 -3.77
C SER A 220 42.82 23.45 -3.20
N GLY A 221 41.65 24.05 -2.93
CA GLY A 221 41.50 25.42 -2.50
C GLY A 221 41.60 26.46 -3.62
N LEU A 222 41.72 25.99 -4.87
CA LEU A 222 41.76 26.81 -6.08
C LEU A 222 40.37 27.02 -6.68
N TYR A 223 40.30 27.98 -7.61
CA TYR A 223 39.17 28.22 -8.48
C TYR A 223 39.65 28.22 -9.93
N PRO A 224 38.75 28.02 -10.92
CA PRO A 224 39.10 28.10 -12.33
C PRO A 224 39.74 29.46 -12.68
N ASP A 225 40.76 29.46 -13.55
CA ASP A 225 41.39 30.71 -14.01
C ASP A 225 40.44 31.63 -14.79
N SER A 226 39.49 31.04 -15.52
CA SER A 226 38.49 31.78 -16.30
C SER A 226 37.18 31.00 -16.36
N VAL A 227 36.09 31.70 -16.69
CA VAL A 227 34.76 31.11 -16.81
C VAL A 227 34.01 31.63 -18.02
N THR A 228 33.18 30.77 -18.61
CA THR A 228 32.17 31.14 -19.60
C THR A 228 30.78 30.92 -19.01
N ILE A 229 29.90 31.92 -19.11
CA ILE A 229 28.57 31.85 -18.52
C ILE A 229 27.49 31.86 -19.60
N LYS A 230 26.52 30.94 -19.50
CA LYS A 230 25.37 30.85 -20.41
C LYS A 230 24.05 30.68 -19.65
N SER A 231 22.97 31.24 -20.19
CA SER A 231 21.61 30.93 -19.75
C SER A 231 20.72 30.73 -20.98
N GLY A 232 20.26 29.49 -21.19
CA GLY A 232 19.61 29.09 -22.44
C GLY A 232 20.52 29.32 -23.65
N THR A 233 20.06 30.10 -24.63
CA THR A 233 20.84 30.47 -25.82
C THR A 233 21.72 31.70 -25.61
N LYS A 234 21.57 32.44 -24.49
CA LYS A 234 22.33 33.65 -24.21
C LYS A 234 23.69 33.28 -23.61
N THR A 235 24.75 33.82 -24.21
CA THR A 235 26.11 33.79 -23.63
C THR A 235 26.44 35.17 -23.09
N TYR A 236 26.97 35.22 -21.86
CA TYR A 236 27.34 36.46 -21.19
C TYR A 236 28.83 36.74 -21.40
N THR A 237 29.18 38.01 -21.58
CA THR A 237 30.54 38.44 -21.92
C THR A 237 31.25 38.97 -20.68
N ALA A 238 32.39 38.37 -20.31
CA ALA A 238 33.23 38.85 -19.22
C ALA A 238 33.72 40.29 -19.48
N GLY A 239 33.79 41.10 -18.42
CA GLY A 239 34.12 42.54 -18.47
C GLY A 239 32.95 43.45 -18.90
N THR A 240 31.91 42.91 -19.55
CA THR A 240 30.71 43.67 -19.96
C THR A 240 29.49 43.31 -19.12
N ASP A 241 29.15 42.03 -19.05
CA ASP A 241 27.98 41.55 -18.31
C ASP A 241 28.33 41.18 -16.86
N PHE A 242 29.54 40.68 -16.62
CA PHE A 242 30.05 40.28 -15.31
C PHE A 242 31.57 40.47 -15.21
N THR A 243 32.10 40.57 -14.00
CA THR A 243 33.53 40.41 -13.69
C THR A 243 33.76 39.09 -12.95
N TYR A 244 34.97 38.53 -13.06
CA TYR A 244 35.36 37.30 -12.36
C TYR A 244 36.69 37.50 -11.65
N ASP A 245 36.71 37.23 -10.34
CA ASP A 245 37.92 37.20 -9.51
C ASP A 245 38.27 35.72 -9.24
N ALA A 246 39.31 35.24 -9.93
CA ALA A 246 39.80 33.88 -9.81
C ALA A 246 40.43 33.57 -8.45
N ALA A 247 40.90 34.57 -7.69
CA ALA A 247 41.45 34.32 -6.35
C ALA A 247 40.35 34.00 -5.33
N GLN A 248 39.14 34.50 -5.57
CA GLN A 248 37.99 34.32 -4.68
C GLN A 248 36.89 33.41 -5.27
N GLY A 249 37.00 33.02 -6.54
CA GLY A 249 35.94 32.32 -7.24
C GLY A 249 34.68 33.18 -7.37
N LEU A 250 34.82 34.50 -7.40
CA LEU A 250 33.71 35.45 -7.30
C LEU A 250 33.33 35.97 -8.69
N ILE A 251 32.10 35.67 -9.11
CA ILE A 251 31.43 36.32 -10.23
C ILE A 251 30.61 37.49 -9.71
N THR A 252 30.86 38.70 -10.21
CA THR A 252 30.05 39.88 -9.91
C THR A 252 29.34 40.35 -11.17
N TRP A 253 28.00 40.37 -11.16
CA TRP A 253 27.20 40.85 -12.27
C TRP A 253 27.21 42.39 -12.31
N THR A 254 27.63 42.97 -13.43
CA THR A 254 27.82 44.43 -13.58
C THR A 254 26.95 45.04 -14.68
N GLY A 255 26.39 44.23 -15.58
CA GLY A 255 25.58 44.70 -16.72
C GLY A 255 24.07 44.78 -16.45
N ALA A 256 23.39 45.67 -17.17
CA ALA A 256 21.92 45.76 -17.18
C ALA A 256 21.21 44.50 -17.71
N THR A 257 21.98 43.54 -18.25
CA THR A 257 21.45 42.32 -18.88
C THR A 257 21.61 41.05 -18.03
N LYS A 258 21.95 41.18 -16.74
CA LYS A 258 22.13 40.06 -15.79
C LYS A 258 20.91 39.11 -15.74
N PRO A 259 21.11 37.82 -15.40
CA PRO A 259 19.99 36.91 -15.14
C PRO A 259 19.04 37.49 -14.08
N ALA A 260 17.73 37.30 -14.25
CA ALA A 260 16.77 37.68 -13.22
C ALA A 260 16.87 36.73 -12.03
N ALA A 261 16.54 37.20 -10.82
CA ALA A 261 16.49 36.34 -9.63
C ALA A 261 15.62 35.09 -9.88
N GLY A 262 16.11 33.91 -9.48
CA GLY A 262 15.50 32.61 -9.77
C GLY A 262 15.87 31.99 -11.12
N THR A 263 16.57 32.71 -12.01
CA THR A 263 17.02 32.18 -13.30
C THR A 263 18.26 31.29 -13.11
N THR A 264 18.26 30.12 -13.75
CA THR A 264 19.44 29.25 -13.78
C THR A 264 20.41 29.65 -14.89
N PHE A 265 21.70 29.60 -14.62
CA PHE A 265 22.76 29.78 -15.60
C PHE A 265 23.87 28.76 -15.37
N GLU A 266 24.51 28.34 -16.46
CA GLU A 266 25.63 27.41 -16.46
C GLU A 266 26.94 28.20 -16.52
N VAL A 267 27.87 27.84 -15.65
CA VAL A 267 29.25 28.32 -15.62
C VAL A 267 30.13 27.18 -16.11
N THR A 268 30.71 27.31 -17.30
CA THR A 268 31.73 26.41 -17.82
C THR A 268 33.11 26.93 -17.38
N TYR A 269 33.95 26.03 -16.88
CA TYR A 269 35.29 26.37 -16.40
C TYR A 269 36.28 26.63 -17.54
N THR A 270 37.52 26.92 -17.18
CA THR A 270 38.60 27.31 -18.08
C THR A 270 38.67 26.38 -19.30
N GLN A 271 38.74 27.02 -20.47
CA GLN A 271 39.04 26.37 -21.73
C GLN A 271 40.32 26.96 -22.29
N GLU A 272 41.26 26.11 -22.64
CA GLU A 272 42.49 26.51 -23.32
C GLU A 272 42.61 25.84 -24.68
N SER A 273 43.30 26.52 -25.60
CA SER A 273 43.59 26.00 -26.93
C SER A 273 45.01 25.47 -26.96
N VAL A 274 45.17 24.17 -27.21
CA VAL A 274 46.46 23.50 -27.33
C VAL A 274 46.66 23.13 -28.79
N THR A 275 47.84 23.39 -29.33
CA THR A 275 48.21 23.00 -30.69
C THR A 275 49.01 21.73 -30.63
N ARG A 276 48.54 20.69 -31.33
CA ARG A 276 49.23 19.41 -31.36
C ARG A 276 50.61 19.54 -32.01
N GLY A 277 51.65 18.99 -31.37
CA GLY A 277 52.99 18.92 -31.92
C GLY A 277 53.05 18.25 -33.30
N SER A 278 54.01 18.67 -34.14
CA SER A 278 54.26 18.05 -35.46
C SER A 278 55.30 16.94 -35.32
N GLY A 279 54.98 15.70 -35.72
CA GLY A 279 55.92 14.57 -35.70
C GLY A 279 55.43 13.31 -34.97
N ALA A 280 56.37 12.41 -34.66
CA ALA A 280 56.10 11.17 -33.92
C ALA A 280 55.80 11.41 -32.43
N ASP A 281 55.99 12.64 -31.95
CA ASP A 281 55.74 13.02 -30.58
C ASP A 281 54.24 12.91 -30.27
N LEU A 282 53.94 12.15 -29.23
CA LEU A 282 52.59 11.85 -28.76
C LEU A 282 52.20 12.71 -27.57
N GLU A 283 53.06 13.64 -27.16
CA GLU A 283 52.88 14.44 -25.95
C GLU A 283 52.65 15.91 -26.29
N ASP A 284 51.60 16.47 -25.71
CA ASP A 284 51.30 17.90 -25.71
C ASP A 284 51.20 18.37 -24.25
N SER A 285 51.49 19.64 -23.97
CA SER A 285 51.41 20.19 -22.60
C SER A 285 50.33 21.26 -22.49
N LEU A 286 49.64 21.29 -21.35
CA LEU A 286 48.76 22.39 -20.98
C LEU A 286 49.58 23.67 -20.78
N GLY A 287 49.00 24.81 -21.17
CA GLY A 287 49.61 26.12 -20.99
C GLY A 287 49.43 26.68 -19.58
N THR A 288 48.53 26.11 -18.78
CA THR A 288 48.29 26.56 -17.40
C THR A 288 49.41 26.12 -16.46
N PRO A 289 49.87 27.00 -15.55
CA PRO A 289 50.88 26.63 -14.56
C PRO A 289 50.30 25.68 -13.49
N ALA A 290 51.17 24.94 -12.82
CA ALA A 290 50.76 24.09 -11.70
C ALA A 290 50.14 24.92 -10.55
N PRO A 291 49.12 24.39 -9.84
CA PRO A 291 48.53 23.06 -9.99
C PRO A 291 47.61 22.93 -11.21
N HIS A 292 47.72 21.82 -11.95
CA HIS A 292 46.91 21.53 -13.14
C HIS A 292 45.53 20.92 -12.77
N PRO A 293 44.51 21.01 -13.64
CA PRO A 293 43.14 20.58 -13.35
C PRO A 293 43.03 19.09 -12.99
N ALA A 294 42.04 18.75 -12.17
CA ALA A 294 41.83 17.37 -11.70
C ALA A 294 41.45 16.38 -12.81
N GLY A 295 40.93 16.89 -13.92
CA GLY A 295 40.74 16.13 -15.15
C GLY A 295 40.59 17.07 -16.34
N ILE A 296 40.51 16.50 -17.54
CA ILE A 296 40.34 17.26 -18.76
C ILE A 296 39.39 16.55 -19.73
N THR A 297 38.71 17.34 -20.55
CA THR A 297 38.05 16.85 -21.77
C THR A 297 38.63 17.56 -22.98
N ILE A 298 38.75 16.84 -24.10
CA ILE A 298 39.39 17.36 -25.30
C ILE A 298 38.43 17.30 -26.49
N LYS A 299 38.33 18.41 -27.22
CA LYS A 299 37.59 18.50 -28.49
C LYS A 299 38.39 19.19 -29.57
N SER A 300 38.19 18.80 -30.82
CA SER A 300 38.66 19.54 -31.99
C SER A 300 37.50 19.69 -32.98
N GLY A 301 37.02 20.92 -33.16
CA GLY A 301 35.75 21.17 -33.84
C GLY A 301 34.58 20.46 -33.12
N SER A 302 33.85 19.63 -33.85
CA SER A 302 32.77 18.79 -33.31
C SER A 302 33.24 17.45 -32.75
N THR A 303 34.50 17.07 -32.97
CA THR A 303 35.04 15.77 -32.56
C THR A 303 35.45 15.81 -31.09
N SER A 304 35.04 14.81 -30.30
CA SER A 304 35.45 14.65 -28.90
C SER A 304 36.37 13.43 -28.76
N TYR A 305 37.39 13.55 -27.90
CA TYR A 305 38.35 12.49 -27.65
C TYR A 305 38.17 11.92 -26.23
N THR A 306 38.39 10.62 -26.07
CA THR A 306 38.07 9.86 -24.85
C THR A 306 39.33 9.52 -24.05
N LEU A 307 39.39 9.94 -22.78
CA LEU A 307 40.48 9.59 -21.85
C LEU A 307 40.60 8.06 -21.69
N GLY A 308 41.84 7.54 -21.72
CA GLY A 308 42.18 6.12 -21.63
C GLY A 308 42.04 5.33 -22.94
N LYS A 309 41.32 5.87 -23.95
CA LYS A 309 41.20 5.27 -25.29
C LYS A 309 41.97 6.05 -26.34
N ASP A 310 41.80 7.36 -26.36
CA ASP A 310 42.38 8.28 -27.35
C ASP A 310 43.64 8.98 -26.79
N PHE A 311 43.66 9.29 -25.50
CA PHE A 311 44.80 9.92 -24.81
C PHE A 311 44.85 9.55 -23.33
N THR A 312 45.97 9.79 -22.65
CA THR A 312 46.14 9.81 -21.19
C THR A 312 46.51 11.21 -20.72
N TYR A 313 46.28 11.51 -19.44
CA TYR A 313 46.58 12.80 -18.84
C TYR A 313 47.38 12.62 -17.54
N ASP A 314 48.55 13.26 -17.48
CA ASP A 314 49.34 13.37 -16.26
C ASP A 314 49.07 14.74 -15.62
N GLN A 315 48.31 14.72 -14.52
CA GLN A 315 47.99 15.92 -13.76
C GLN A 315 49.23 16.60 -13.17
N SER A 316 50.26 15.85 -12.79
CA SER A 316 51.43 16.43 -12.10
C SER A 316 52.28 17.27 -13.04
N ALA A 317 52.37 16.88 -14.31
CA ALA A 317 53.14 17.54 -15.35
C ALA A 317 52.27 18.42 -16.28
N GLY A 318 50.94 18.27 -16.22
CA GLY A 318 50.03 18.93 -17.15
C GLY A 318 50.19 18.39 -18.58
N THR A 319 50.54 17.11 -18.73
CA THR A 319 50.88 16.50 -20.03
C THR A 319 49.74 15.63 -20.54
N ILE A 320 49.41 15.81 -21.82
CA ILE A 320 48.46 15.00 -22.60
C ILE A 320 49.29 14.06 -23.47
N THR A 321 49.15 12.75 -23.28
CA THR A 321 49.80 11.74 -24.12
C THR A 321 48.76 11.07 -25.01
N TRP A 322 48.79 11.35 -26.31
CA TRP A 322 47.94 10.70 -27.32
C TRP A 322 48.33 9.22 -27.50
N LEU A 323 47.36 8.33 -27.42
CA LEU A 323 47.61 6.90 -27.57
C LEU A 323 47.78 6.54 -29.04
N ALA A 324 48.82 5.77 -29.37
CA ALA A 324 49.11 5.37 -30.76
C ALA A 324 47.96 4.57 -31.41
N THR A 325 47.15 3.89 -30.62
CA THR A 325 45.98 3.11 -31.06
C THR A 325 44.68 3.92 -31.10
N GLY A 326 44.72 5.17 -30.62
CA GLY A 326 43.56 6.04 -30.43
C GLY A 326 43.37 7.05 -31.57
N SER A 327 42.22 7.73 -31.57
CA SER A 327 41.98 8.88 -32.44
C SER A 327 42.66 10.13 -31.86
N ARG A 328 43.24 10.98 -32.72
CA ARG A 328 43.91 12.20 -32.27
C ARG A 328 43.73 13.34 -33.28
N PRO A 329 43.84 14.62 -32.86
CA PRO A 329 43.91 15.76 -33.75
C PRO A 329 45.03 15.60 -34.79
N ALA A 330 44.87 16.21 -35.96
CA ALA A 330 45.93 16.24 -36.97
C ALA A 330 47.17 16.98 -36.45
N ASP A 331 48.36 16.63 -36.95
CA ASP A 331 49.61 17.36 -36.66
C ASP A 331 49.42 18.87 -36.93
N GLY A 332 49.79 19.71 -35.95
CA GLY A 332 49.64 21.16 -36.04
C GLY A 332 48.19 21.67 -35.92
N ALA A 333 47.20 20.79 -35.73
CA ALA A 333 45.83 21.21 -35.46
C ALA A 333 45.68 21.72 -34.02
N THR A 334 44.98 22.83 -33.87
CA THR A 334 44.56 23.34 -32.57
C THR A 334 43.30 22.60 -32.10
N TYR A 335 43.31 22.19 -30.84
CA TYR A 335 42.18 21.57 -30.15
C TYR A 335 41.93 22.28 -28.82
N THR A 336 40.70 22.16 -28.33
CA THR A 336 40.26 22.78 -27.08
C THR A 336 40.33 21.76 -25.96
N VAL A 337 40.99 22.15 -24.88
CA VAL A 337 40.98 21.43 -23.60
C VAL A 337 40.05 22.17 -22.65
N THR A 338 39.04 21.48 -22.14
CA THR A 338 38.19 22.01 -21.06
C THR A 338 38.61 21.35 -19.76
N HIS A 339 38.94 22.17 -18.77
CA HIS A 339 39.33 21.73 -17.44
C HIS A 339 38.15 21.12 -16.69
N GLN A 340 38.42 20.06 -15.95
CA GLN A 340 37.46 19.45 -15.04
C GLN A 340 37.97 19.55 -13.60
N HIS A 341 37.03 19.86 -12.71
CA HIS A 341 37.29 20.10 -11.31
C HIS A 341 36.41 19.19 -10.46
N SER A 342 36.91 18.79 -9.29
CA SER A 342 36.19 17.99 -8.30
C SER A 342 35.83 18.87 -7.11
N PHE A 343 34.61 18.72 -6.61
CA PHE A 343 34.07 19.59 -5.58
C PHE A 343 33.43 18.78 -4.46
N ASP A 344 33.71 19.20 -3.24
CA ASP A 344 33.23 18.58 -2.02
C ASP A 344 32.06 19.40 -1.48
N ASN A 345 30.84 19.00 -1.84
CA ASN A 345 29.64 19.78 -1.53
C ASN A 345 29.28 19.80 -0.04
N ASN A 346 29.77 18.83 0.73
CA ASN A 346 29.46 18.73 2.15
C ASN A 346 30.54 19.39 3.02
N VAL A 347 31.70 19.76 2.47
CA VAL A 347 32.74 20.47 3.20
C VAL A 347 32.40 21.95 3.25
N PHE A 348 32.45 22.54 4.44
CA PHE A 348 32.30 23.98 4.60
C PHE A 348 33.66 24.66 4.83
N THR A 349 33.83 25.86 4.29
CA THR A 349 35.01 26.68 4.50
C THR A 349 34.63 28.03 5.08
N LEU A 350 35.56 28.63 5.82
CA LEU A 350 35.36 29.89 6.51
C LEU A 350 36.39 30.90 6.02
N GLN A 351 35.95 32.11 5.69
CA GLN A 351 36.82 33.19 5.22
C GLN A 351 36.61 34.45 6.05
N ASP A 352 37.69 35.07 6.50
CA ASP A 352 37.64 36.41 7.09
C ASP A 352 37.36 37.45 5.99
N ILE A 353 36.26 38.21 6.14
CA ILE A 353 35.90 39.32 5.26
C ILE A 353 36.40 40.64 5.85
N THR A 354 36.19 40.82 7.16
CA THR A 354 36.76 41.94 7.92
C THR A 354 37.31 41.46 9.26
N GLY A 355 38.44 42.03 9.68
CA GLY A 355 39.14 41.59 10.89
C GLY A 355 39.75 40.19 10.74
N THR A 356 39.80 39.44 11.83
CA THR A 356 40.40 38.10 11.90
C THR A 356 39.52 37.14 12.73
N LEU A 357 38.20 37.15 12.51
CA LEU A 357 37.25 36.39 13.34
C LEU A 357 37.45 34.87 13.25
N VAL A 358 37.85 34.35 12.10
CA VAL A 358 38.11 32.93 11.86
C VAL A 358 39.57 32.61 12.18
N SER A 359 40.52 33.38 11.62
CA SER A 359 41.96 33.13 11.74
C SER A 359 42.56 33.53 13.10
N GLY A 360 41.97 34.50 13.78
CA GLY A 360 42.35 34.96 15.11
C GLY A 360 41.85 34.06 16.23
N THR A 361 42.28 34.33 17.47
CA THR A 361 41.94 33.54 18.67
C THR A 361 41.23 34.40 19.71
N LEU A 362 40.53 33.74 20.64
CA LEU A 362 39.93 34.45 21.77
C LEU A 362 41.01 35.00 22.70
N ALA A 363 42.12 34.27 22.89
CA ALA A 363 43.23 34.69 23.74
C ALA A 363 43.90 35.98 23.27
N SER A 364 43.97 36.19 21.94
CA SER A 364 44.47 37.44 21.36
C SER A 364 43.42 38.54 21.29
N GLY A 365 42.15 38.26 21.64
CA GLY A 365 41.03 39.19 21.51
C GLY A 365 40.70 39.53 20.05
N THR A 366 41.11 38.69 19.10
CA THR A 366 41.02 39.00 17.66
C THR A 366 40.08 38.09 16.89
N GLY A 367 39.62 36.96 17.46
CA GLY A 367 38.69 36.05 16.79
C GLY A 367 38.16 34.92 17.66
N LEU A 368 37.48 33.96 17.02
CA LEU A 368 36.79 32.82 17.64
C LEU A 368 37.66 31.54 17.66
N GLY A 369 38.81 31.51 17.01
CA GLY A 369 39.66 30.31 16.93
C GLY A 369 39.13 29.19 16.02
N LEU A 370 38.20 29.50 15.11
CA LEU A 370 37.60 28.52 14.18
C LEU A 370 38.57 28.08 13.06
N GLY A 371 39.63 28.84 12.81
CA GLY A 371 40.70 28.54 11.86
C GLY A 371 41.80 27.63 12.40
N GLN A 372 41.77 27.28 13.70
CA GLN A 372 42.84 26.50 14.33
C GLN A 372 42.78 25.03 13.91
N ALA A 373 43.91 24.46 13.48
CA ALA A 373 43.98 23.06 13.04
C ALA A 373 43.58 22.06 14.12
N ALA A 374 43.91 22.34 15.40
CA ALA A 374 43.53 21.51 16.54
C ALA A 374 42.00 21.46 16.77
N ASN A 375 41.26 22.42 16.23
CA ASN A 375 39.81 22.52 16.37
C ASN A 375 39.06 22.08 15.09
N HIS A 376 39.76 21.48 14.12
CA HIS A 376 39.20 21.05 12.85
C HIS A 376 39.15 19.52 12.78
N THR A 377 37.97 18.96 12.47
CA THR A 377 37.81 17.58 12.03
C THR A 377 37.39 17.61 10.57
N ALA A 378 38.22 17.07 9.69
CA ALA A 378 37.91 17.01 8.26
C ALA A 378 36.77 16.02 7.98
N ALA A 379 35.89 16.38 7.04
CA ALA A 379 34.97 15.40 6.48
C ALA A 379 35.73 14.27 5.78
N GLN A 380 35.16 13.07 5.82
CA GLN A 380 35.69 11.91 5.10
C GLN A 380 34.55 11.01 4.67
N ASP A 381 34.67 10.34 3.53
CA ASP A 381 33.67 9.37 3.07
C ASP A 381 33.77 8.04 3.84
N ALA A 382 32.68 7.29 3.83
CA ALA A 382 32.65 5.89 4.25
C ALA A 382 33.33 5.01 3.21
N LEU A 383 34.17 4.08 3.69
CA LEU A 383 34.85 3.08 2.88
C LEU A 383 34.40 1.70 3.35
N LEU A 384 33.84 0.92 2.44
CA LEU A 384 33.34 -0.42 2.73
C LEU A 384 33.57 -1.37 1.55
N GLU A 385 33.51 -2.67 1.83
CA GLU A 385 33.57 -3.71 0.82
C GLU A 385 32.27 -4.53 0.89
N ILE A 386 31.65 -4.77 -0.28
CA ILE A 386 30.52 -5.69 -0.45
C ILE A 386 31.03 -6.88 -1.26
N ASP A 387 31.07 -8.07 -0.68
CA ASP A 387 31.64 -9.29 -1.29
C ASP A 387 33.07 -9.11 -1.82
N GLY A 388 33.86 -8.25 -1.16
CA GLY A 388 35.23 -7.90 -1.55
C GLY A 388 35.34 -6.76 -2.57
N LEU A 389 34.23 -6.26 -3.11
CA LEU A 389 34.23 -5.07 -3.97
C LEU A 389 34.26 -3.81 -3.12
N ALA A 390 35.36 -3.05 -3.20
CA ALA A 390 35.51 -1.78 -2.50
C ALA A 390 34.59 -0.71 -3.10
N VAL A 391 33.86 0.00 -2.23
CA VAL A 391 32.96 1.09 -2.57
C VAL A 391 33.13 2.25 -1.59
N THR A 392 32.85 3.46 -2.08
CA THR A 392 32.94 4.71 -1.31
C THR A 392 31.58 5.40 -1.30
N ARG A 393 31.16 5.93 -0.15
CA ARG A 393 29.91 6.69 0.00
C ARG A 393 30.08 7.85 0.95
N SER A 394 29.50 9.01 0.62
CA SER A 394 29.52 10.16 1.52
C SER A 394 28.56 10.05 2.71
N SER A 395 27.63 9.09 2.68
CA SER A 395 26.66 8.88 3.75
C SER A 395 26.92 7.58 4.51
N ASN A 396 26.66 7.58 5.81
CA ASN A 396 26.54 6.35 6.59
C ASN A 396 25.16 5.68 6.40
N GLU A 397 24.18 6.37 5.83
CA GLU A 397 22.92 5.77 5.37
C GLU A 397 22.99 5.54 3.86
N ILE A 398 23.04 4.26 3.46
CA ILE A 398 23.35 3.84 2.09
C ILE A 398 22.20 2.96 1.56
N ASN A 399 21.58 3.35 0.46
CA ASN A 399 20.40 2.69 -0.11
C ASN A 399 20.55 2.28 -1.58
N ASP A 400 21.77 2.37 -2.12
CA ASP A 400 22.06 2.19 -3.55
C ASP A 400 23.05 1.05 -3.84
N LEU A 401 23.55 0.37 -2.81
CA LEU A 401 24.52 -0.72 -2.96
C LEU A 401 23.86 -2.08 -3.21
N ILE A 402 22.75 -2.36 -2.53
CA ILE A 402 22.03 -3.63 -2.61
C ILE A 402 20.56 -3.28 -2.85
N ALA A 403 19.98 -3.76 -3.96
CA ALA A 403 18.60 -3.48 -4.31
C ALA A 403 17.65 -3.96 -3.19
N GLY A 404 16.76 -3.07 -2.74
CA GLY A 404 15.81 -3.33 -1.66
C GLY A 404 16.39 -3.33 -0.25
N VAL A 405 17.66 -2.97 -0.07
CA VAL A 405 18.34 -2.92 1.24
C VAL A 405 18.90 -1.53 1.50
N LYS A 406 18.50 -0.93 2.63
CA LYS A 406 19.10 0.29 3.16
C LYS A 406 20.00 -0.06 4.34
N LEU A 407 21.31 0.15 4.17
CA LEU A 407 22.34 -0.03 5.18
C LEU A 407 22.52 1.25 5.99
N LYS A 408 22.81 1.11 7.28
CA LYS A 408 23.24 2.16 8.18
C LYS A 408 24.54 1.77 8.85
N LEU A 409 25.63 2.43 8.49
CA LEU A 409 26.95 2.22 9.07
C LEU A 409 27.01 2.90 10.45
N VAL A 410 27.51 2.16 11.43
CA VAL A 410 27.63 2.61 12.83
C VAL A 410 29.10 2.62 13.25
N GLY A 411 29.87 1.63 12.82
CA GLY A 411 31.27 1.49 13.16
C GLY A 411 32.00 0.54 12.22
N THR A 412 33.28 0.31 12.48
CA THR A 412 34.13 -0.54 11.65
C THR A 412 34.07 -2.02 12.07
N GLY A 413 34.15 -2.91 11.08
CA GLY A 413 34.13 -4.36 11.28
C GLY A 413 33.57 -5.14 10.09
N THR A 414 33.56 -6.48 10.21
CA THR A 414 33.09 -7.40 9.16
C THR A 414 31.85 -8.17 9.65
N VAL A 415 30.78 -8.15 8.86
CA VAL A 415 29.55 -8.91 9.10
C VAL A 415 29.11 -9.67 7.84
N ASN A 416 28.37 -10.75 8.04
CA ASN A 416 27.51 -11.32 7.01
C ASN A 416 26.10 -10.78 7.21
N LEU A 417 25.52 -10.26 6.13
CA LEU A 417 24.11 -9.91 6.01
C LEU A 417 23.39 -11.05 5.29
N ASP A 418 22.45 -11.68 5.99
CA ASP A 418 21.52 -12.67 5.44
C ASP A 418 20.15 -12.01 5.29
N VAL A 419 19.67 -11.87 4.05
CA VAL A 419 18.28 -11.45 3.81
C VAL A 419 17.39 -12.69 3.78
N THR A 420 16.51 -12.80 4.75
CA THR A 420 15.60 -13.94 4.93
C THR A 420 14.14 -13.51 4.76
N LEU A 421 13.25 -14.49 4.60
CA LEU A 421 11.81 -14.24 4.61
C LEU A 421 11.35 -14.07 6.06
N ASP A 422 10.67 -12.96 6.34
CA ASP A 422 10.03 -12.72 7.63
C ASP A 422 8.57 -13.15 7.58
N ALA A 423 8.26 -14.24 8.27
CA ALA A 423 6.91 -14.77 8.40
C ALA A 423 6.23 -14.40 9.73
N GLU A 424 6.90 -13.67 10.63
CA GLU A 424 6.42 -13.44 12.00
C GLU A 424 5.07 -12.70 12.01
N ALA A 425 4.97 -11.62 11.23
CA ALA A 425 3.75 -10.83 11.12
C ALA A 425 2.58 -11.67 10.55
N ALA A 426 2.85 -12.50 9.53
CA ALA A 426 1.84 -13.37 8.93
C ALA A 426 1.35 -14.44 9.92
N VAL A 427 2.27 -15.10 10.64
CA VAL A 427 1.93 -16.12 11.65
C VAL A 427 1.07 -15.53 12.76
N LYS A 428 1.50 -14.40 13.35
CA LYS A 428 0.73 -13.73 14.41
C LYS A 428 -0.65 -13.28 13.91
N GLY A 429 -0.70 -12.71 12.71
CA GLY A 429 -1.95 -12.29 12.09
C GLY A 429 -2.94 -13.46 11.90
N ILE A 430 -2.46 -14.60 11.38
CA ILE A 430 -3.28 -15.79 11.17
C ILE A 430 -3.75 -16.38 12.51
N GLN A 431 -2.90 -16.40 13.53
CA GLN A 431 -3.28 -16.86 14.87
C GLN A 431 -4.41 -15.98 15.46
N SER A 432 -4.27 -14.66 15.40
CA SER A 432 -5.33 -13.74 15.86
C SER A 432 -6.63 -13.92 15.07
N PHE A 433 -6.52 -14.13 13.76
CA PHE A 433 -7.65 -14.43 12.88
C PHE A 433 -8.37 -15.73 13.27
N VAL A 434 -7.64 -16.83 13.47
CA VAL A 434 -8.21 -18.13 13.86
C VAL A 434 -8.90 -18.04 15.22
N SER A 435 -8.30 -17.36 16.19
CA SER A 435 -8.94 -17.12 17.49
C SER A 435 -10.24 -16.35 17.35
N ALA A 436 -10.25 -15.21 16.65
CA ALA A 436 -11.45 -14.41 16.47
C ALA A 436 -12.56 -15.13 15.68
N TYR A 437 -12.19 -15.94 14.67
CA TYR A 437 -13.14 -16.81 13.96
C TYR A 437 -13.75 -17.85 14.91
N ASN A 438 -12.91 -18.51 15.72
CA ASN A 438 -13.35 -19.53 16.65
C ASN A 438 -14.25 -18.99 17.75
N ASP A 439 -14.00 -17.77 18.23
CA ASP A 439 -14.87 -17.08 19.20
C ASP A 439 -16.27 -16.85 18.62
N VAL A 440 -16.36 -16.41 17.35
CA VAL A 440 -17.63 -16.25 16.64
C VAL A 440 -18.33 -17.60 16.45
N MET A 441 -17.61 -18.63 16.03
CA MET A 441 -18.17 -19.98 15.85
C MET A 441 -18.66 -20.58 17.17
N ASP A 442 -17.92 -20.41 18.26
CA ASP A 442 -18.31 -20.85 19.60
C ASP A 442 -19.58 -20.13 20.04
N TRP A 443 -19.66 -18.81 19.85
CA TRP A 443 -20.86 -18.05 20.15
C TRP A 443 -22.08 -18.58 19.38
N ILE A 444 -21.96 -18.80 18.06
CA ILE A 444 -23.06 -19.34 17.25
C ILE A 444 -23.46 -20.74 17.72
N ASN A 445 -22.48 -21.63 17.96
CA ASN A 445 -22.72 -23.00 18.39
C ASN A 445 -23.46 -23.07 19.72
N ILE A 446 -23.05 -22.24 20.69
CA ILE A 446 -23.71 -22.12 21.99
C ILE A 446 -25.15 -21.62 21.78
N ARG A 447 -25.35 -20.48 21.12
CA ARG A 447 -26.69 -19.87 20.98
C ARG A 447 -27.68 -20.70 20.17
N LEU A 448 -27.21 -21.46 19.18
CA LEU A 448 -28.07 -22.34 18.37
C LEU A 448 -28.54 -23.60 19.12
N SER A 449 -27.77 -24.07 20.10
CA SER A 449 -28.05 -25.32 20.82
C SER A 449 -28.59 -25.12 22.25
N GLU A 450 -28.42 -23.92 22.80
CA GLU A 450 -28.86 -23.55 24.15
C GLU A 450 -30.37 -23.71 24.32
N GLU A 451 -30.81 -24.42 25.36
CA GLU A 451 -32.22 -24.54 25.75
C GLU A 451 -32.63 -23.41 26.69
N SER A 452 -33.92 -23.05 26.68
CA SER A 452 -34.44 -22.02 27.59
C SER A 452 -34.32 -22.45 29.05
N LYS A 453 -33.83 -21.53 29.90
CA LYS A 453 -33.72 -21.72 31.35
C LYS A 453 -34.86 -21.06 32.13
N VAL A 454 -35.83 -20.47 31.42
CA VAL A 454 -37.04 -19.87 32.01
C VAL A 454 -38.06 -20.98 32.22
N ASP A 455 -38.30 -21.34 33.48
CA ASP A 455 -39.34 -22.31 33.84
C ASP A 455 -40.73 -21.66 33.71
N LYS A 456 -41.55 -22.17 32.80
CA LYS A 456 -42.94 -21.70 32.60
C LYS A 456 -43.94 -22.37 33.56
N SER A 457 -43.50 -23.33 34.39
CA SER A 457 -44.38 -24.20 35.17
C SER A 457 -44.47 -23.88 36.67
N THR A 458 -43.57 -23.09 37.27
CA THR A 458 -43.66 -22.75 38.69
C THR A 458 -43.23 -21.31 39.00
N THR A 459 -43.97 -20.66 39.89
CA THR A 459 -43.82 -19.27 40.35
C THR A 459 -42.70 -19.05 41.38
N SER A 460 -41.78 -20.00 41.58
CA SER A 460 -40.99 -20.09 42.82
C SER A 460 -39.50 -19.72 42.75
N ASP A 461 -38.93 -19.40 41.58
CA ASP A 461 -37.49 -19.09 41.49
C ASP A 461 -37.27 -17.71 40.84
N ALA A 462 -37.42 -16.64 41.64
CA ALA A 462 -37.28 -15.25 41.19
C ALA A 462 -35.90 -14.94 40.55
N THR A 463 -34.85 -15.68 40.95
CA THR A 463 -33.48 -15.62 40.40
C THR A 463 -33.37 -16.06 38.94
N LYS A 464 -34.32 -16.86 38.42
CA LYS A 464 -34.34 -17.28 37.00
C LYS A 464 -35.13 -16.34 36.08
N ASN A 465 -35.72 -15.28 36.64
CA ASN A 465 -36.44 -14.25 35.88
C ASN A 465 -35.58 -13.00 35.62
N ASP A 466 -34.28 -13.06 35.91
CA ASP A 466 -33.32 -12.02 35.53
C ASP A 466 -33.07 -12.02 34.02
N ASP A 467 -32.75 -10.85 33.49
CA ASP A 467 -32.46 -10.63 32.06
C ASP A 467 -31.30 -11.49 31.55
N PHE A 468 -30.41 -11.93 32.44
CA PHE A 468 -29.37 -12.91 32.12
C PHE A 468 -29.96 -14.25 31.68
N TYR A 469 -30.88 -14.84 32.47
CA TYR A 469 -31.47 -16.16 32.19
C TYR A 469 -32.50 -16.11 31.07
N LYS A 470 -33.18 -14.98 30.88
CA LYS A 470 -34.14 -14.78 29.79
C LYS A 470 -33.52 -14.84 28.40
N LYS A 471 -32.21 -14.62 28.26
CA LYS A 471 -31.48 -14.74 26.98
C LYS A 471 -31.35 -16.19 26.49
N PHE A 472 -31.40 -17.16 27.41
CA PHE A 472 -31.14 -18.56 27.10
C PHE A 472 -32.25 -19.11 26.18
N GLY A 473 -31.83 -19.72 25.07
CA GLY A 473 -32.73 -20.36 24.11
C GLY A 473 -33.53 -19.41 23.20
N LEU A 474 -33.30 -18.09 23.26
CA LEU A 474 -33.98 -17.13 22.36
C LEU A 474 -33.59 -17.28 20.89
N LEU A 475 -32.39 -17.80 20.64
CA LEU A 475 -31.83 -18.05 19.31
C LEU A 475 -31.67 -19.54 19.01
N HIS A 476 -32.30 -20.40 19.82
CA HIS A 476 -32.30 -21.83 19.59
C HIS A 476 -32.87 -22.15 18.20
N GLY A 477 -32.10 -22.86 17.37
CA GLY A 477 -32.51 -23.19 16.01
C GLY A 477 -32.71 -21.99 15.08
N ASP A 478 -32.13 -20.82 15.37
CA ASP A 478 -32.26 -19.63 14.51
C ASP A 478 -31.71 -19.91 13.10
N SER A 479 -32.59 -19.82 12.10
CA SER A 479 -32.26 -20.14 10.71
C SER A 479 -31.19 -19.23 10.10
N MET A 480 -31.12 -17.96 10.50
CA MET A 480 -30.12 -17.03 9.98
C MET A 480 -28.74 -17.37 10.52
N LEU A 481 -28.64 -17.64 11.82
CA LEU A 481 -27.38 -18.07 12.43
C LEU A 481 -26.89 -19.40 11.86
N TRP A 482 -27.82 -20.34 11.61
CA TRP A 482 -27.48 -21.61 10.97
C TRP A 482 -26.93 -21.41 9.55
N GLN A 483 -27.58 -20.56 8.74
CA GLN A 483 -27.10 -20.22 7.39
C GLN A 483 -25.73 -19.54 7.42
N ILE A 484 -25.50 -18.60 8.35
CA ILE A 484 -24.21 -17.92 8.48
C ILE A 484 -23.12 -18.92 8.89
N LYS A 485 -23.41 -19.81 9.85
CA LYS A 485 -22.51 -20.89 10.26
C LYS A 485 -22.13 -21.78 9.07
N ASP A 486 -23.13 -22.23 8.29
CA ASP A 486 -22.89 -23.12 7.16
C ASP A 486 -22.08 -22.43 6.05
N GLN A 487 -22.40 -21.17 5.73
CA GLN A 487 -21.65 -20.36 4.76
C GLN A 487 -20.20 -20.13 5.21
N MET A 488 -19.98 -19.80 6.49
CA MET A 488 -18.64 -19.66 7.05
C MET A 488 -17.85 -20.96 7.00
N ARG A 489 -18.48 -22.10 7.32
CA ARG A 489 -17.84 -23.42 7.20
C ARG A 489 -17.50 -23.75 5.75
N LEU A 490 -18.41 -23.49 4.81
CA LEU A 490 -18.21 -23.77 3.39
C LEU A 490 -17.04 -22.95 2.82
N PHE A 491 -16.84 -21.72 3.29
CA PHE A 491 -15.76 -20.85 2.86
C PHE A 491 -14.36 -21.48 2.99
N PHE A 492 -14.10 -22.25 4.05
CA PHE A 492 -12.82 -22.92 4.28
C PHE A 492 -12.73 -24.32 3.66
N ALA A 493 -13.88 -24.90 3.32
CA ALA A 493 -13.95 -26.22 2.69
C ALA A 493 -13.85 -26.14 1.16
N THR A 494 -14.22 -25.01 0.55
CA THR A 494 -14.20 -24.84 -0.91
C THR A 494 -12.88 -24.24 -1.40
N PRO A 495 -12.40 -24.66 -2.58
CA PRO A 495 -11.29 -24.00 -3.27
C PRO A 495 -11.53 -22.51 -3.49
N VAL A 496 -10.50 -21.70 -3.23
CA VAL A 496 -10.48 -20.26 -3.47
C VAL A 496 -10.36 -20.01 -4.97
N THR A 497 -11.36 -19.37 -5.56
CA THR A 497 -11.35 -18.98 -6.98
C THR A 497 -10.62 -17.66 -7.23
N GLY A 498 -10.15 -17.38 -8.45
CA GLY A 498 -9.50 -16.09 -8.79
C GLY A 498 -8.08 -15.92 -8.30
N LEU A 499 -7.41 -17.03 -8.00
CA LEU A 499 -5.96 -17.08 -7.88
C LEU A 499 -5.32 -17.08 -9.27
N PRO A 500 -4.04 -16.67 -9.39
CA PRO A 500 -3.29 -16.83 -10.63
C PRO A 500 -3.36 -18.29 -11.10
N ASN A 501 -3.95 -18.48 -12.28
CA ASN A 501 -4.16 -19.80 -12.85
C ASN A 501 -2.83 -20.41 -13.31
N ALA A 502 -2.56 -21.64 -12.87
CA ALA A 502 -1.39 -22.41 -13.28
C ALA A 502 -1.80 -23.68 -14.03
N GLN A 503 -1.00 -24.06 -15.02
CA GLN A 503 -1.04 -25.36 -15.71
C GLN A 503 0.22 -26.14 -15.34
N THR A 504 0.07 -27.42 -15.02
CA THR A 504 1.19 -28.28 -14.66
C THR A 504 1.17 -29.60 -15.43
N THR A 505 2.34 -30.14 -15.73
CA THR A 505 2.51 -31.47 -16.33
C THR A 505 2.43 -32.57 -15.28
N LYS A 506 2.41 -33.83 -15.73
CA LYS A 506 2.85 -34.96 -14.89
C LYS A 506 4.29 -34.77 -14.41
N SER A 507 4.69 -35.49 -13.36
CA SER A 507 6.06 -35.45 -12.83
C SER A 507 7.00 -36.33 -13.66
N PHE A 508 8.19 -35.83 -13.92
CA PHE A 508 9.30 -36.52 -14.57
C PHE A 508 10.46 -36.71 -13.60
N SER A 509 11.19 -37.81 -13.73
CA SER A 509 12.29 -38.18 -12.82
C SER A 509 13.55 -37.32 -12.97
N SER A 510 13.70 -36.58 -14.07
CA SER A 510 14.81 -35.65 -14.32
C SER A 510 14.31 -34.43 -15.08
N SER A 511 14.78 -33.24 -14.69
CA SER A 511 14.50 -31.98 -15.38
C SER A 511 15.45 -31.68 -16.55
N THR A 512 16.60 -32.34 -16.59
CA THR A 512 17.68 -32.06 -17.55
C THR A 512 17.79 -33.09 -18.67
N ASN A 513 17.22 -34.29 -18.50
CA ASN A 513 17.21 -35.30 -19.56
C ASN A 513 16.24 -34.92 -20.69
N SER A 514 16.62 -35.26 -21.92
CA SER A 514 15.75 -35.13 -23.11
C SER A 514 14.47 -35.93 -22.92
N LEU A 515 13.34 -35.31 -23.27
CA LEU A 515 12.00 -35.91 -23.14
C LEU A 515 11.66 -36.83 -24.32
N GLY A 516 12.38 -36.73 -25.44
CA GLY A 516 12.12 -37.52 -26.65
C GLY A 516 10.79 -37.21 -27.33
N LEU A 517 10.20 -36.05 -27.04
CA LEU A 517 8.91 -35.63 -27.57
C LEU A 517 9.07 -34.62 -28.70
N SER A 518 8.11 -34.56 -29.60
CA SER A 518 8.08 -33.57 -30.67
C SER A 518 6.67 -33.02 -30.85
N GLY A 519 6.56 -31.77 -31.26
CA GLY A 519 5.28 -31.14 -31.57
C GLY A 519 5.26 -29.66 -31.21
N THR A 520 4.09 -29.06 -31.29
CA THR A 520 3.88 -27.63 -31.06
C THR A 520 3.18 -27.40 -29.74
N PHE A 521 3.68 -26.44 -28.98
CA PHE A 521 3.12 -25.98 -27.72
C PHE A 521 2.56 -24.56 -27.85
N THR A 522 1.30 -24.36 -27.50
CA THR A 522 0.65 -23.04 -27.52
C THR A 522 0.15 -22.68 -26.12
N VAL A 523 0.49 -21.48 -25.65
CA VAL A 523 0.01 -20.91 -24.39
C VAL A 523 -0.88 -19.72 -24.67
N ASP A 524 -2.07 -19.73 -24.10
CA ASP A 524 -3.00 -18.59 -24.11
C ASP A 524 -3.15 -18.05 -22.68
N VAL A 525 -3.00 -16.73 -22.51
CA VAL A 525 -3.17 -16.05 -21.22
C VAL A 525 -3.45 -14.57 -21.42
N ALA A 526 -4.35 -13.97 -20.63
CA ALA A 526 -4.65 -12.53 -20.68
C ALA A 526 -5.02 -12.00 -22.08
N GLY A 527 -5.62 -12.85 -22.93
CA GLY A 527 -5.93 -12.52 -24.33
C GLY A 527 -4.71 -12.50 -25.28
N LYS A 528 -3.53 -12.92 -24.81
CA LYS A 528 -2.30 -13.09 -25.59
C LYS A 528 -2.05 -14.57 -25.87
N ARG A 529 -1.40 -14.87 -26.99
CA ARG A 529 -1.01 -16.23 -27.40
C ARG A 529 0.48 -16.28 -27.64
N GLY A 530 1.14 -17.32 -27.16
CA GLY A 530 2.53 -17.62 -27.46
C GLY A 530 2.67 -19.04 -27.96
N LYS A 531 3.62 -19.29 -28.86
CA LYS A 531 3.87 -20.60 -29.46
C LYS A 531 5.35 -20.97 -29.34
N ILE A 532 5.65 -22.21 -28.98
CA ILE A 532 7.01 -22.79 -29.07
C ILE A 532 6.97 -24.14 -29.78
N GLU A 533 8.09 -24.49 -30.39
CA GLU A 533 8.32 -25.82 -30.96
C GLU A 533 9.10 -26.70 -29.96
N VAL A 534 8.60 -27.92 -29.75
CA VAL A 534 9.23 -28.96 -28.95
C VAL A 534 9.91 -29.95 -29.87
N THR A 535 11.18 -30.21 -29.59
CA THR A 535 12.08 -31.11 -30.32
C THR A 535 12.46 -32.29 -29.42
N PRO A 536 12.83 -33.45 -30.00
CA PRO A 536 13.18 -34.63 -29.20
C PRO A 536 14.31 -34.39 -28.19
N SER A 537 15.21 -33.45 -28.45
CA SER A 537 16.31 -33.07 -27.55
C SER A 537 15.88 -32.20 -26.36
N ASP A 538 14.69 -31.62 -26.37
CA ASP A 538 14.25 -30.73 -25.30
C ASP A 538 14.05 -31.49 -23.98
N SER A 539 14.64 -30.96 -22.92
CA SER A 539 14.39 -31.30 -21.52
C SER A 539 13.38 -30.36 -20.88
N LEU A 540 12.88 -30.66 -19.67
CA LEU A 540 12.00 -29.73 -18.94
C LEU A 540 12.66 -28.35 -18.74
N GLU A 541 13.97 -28.31 -18.50
CA GLU A 541 14.72 -27.06 -18.32
C GLU A 541 14.77 -26.23 -19.62
N SER A 542 14.96 -26.89 -20.76
CA SER A 542 14.91 -26.21 -22.06
C SER A 542 13.50 -25.72 -22.41
N LEU A 543 12.45 -26.47 -22.06
CA LEU A 543 11.06 -26.04 -22.22
C LEU A 543 10.75 -24.85 -21.31
N ARG A 544 11.18 -24.88 -20.04
CA ARG A 544 11.07 -23.73 -19.12
C ARG A 544 11.70 -22.49 -19.73
N ALA A 545 12.92 -22.60 -20.25
CA ALA A 545 13.63 -21.50 -20.88
C ALA A 545 12.89 -20.95 -22.11
N LYS A 546 12.44 -21.83 -23.02
CA LYS A 546 11.65 -21.46 -24.21
C LYS A 546 10.37 -20.70 -23.86
N LEU A 547 9.72 -21.05 -22.74
CA LEU A 547 8.46 -20.44 -22.31
C LEU A 547 8.63 -19.15 -21.51
N THR A 548 9.76 -18.96 -20.82
CA THR A 548 9.97 -17.80 -19.92
C THR A 548 10.04 -16.46 -20.69
N GLY A 549 10.36 -16.47 -21.98
CA GLY A 549 10.42 -15.28 -22.84
C GLY A 549 9.49 -15.35 -24.05
N ILE A 550 8.42 -16.15 -23.96
CA ILE A 550 7.52 -16.39 -25.08
C ILE A 550 6.82 -15.09 -25.51
N LYS A 551 6.93 -14.77 -26.80
CA LYS A 551 6.36 -13.54 -27.38
C LYS A 551 4.90 -13.74 -27.76
N ASP A 552 4.15 -12.66 -27.64
CA ASP A 552 2.77 -12.60 -28.07
C ASP A 552 2.68 -12.55 -29.59
N ILE A 553 1.98 -13.56 -30.13
CA ILE A 553 1.71 -13.77 -31.55
C ILE A 553 0.24 -13.49 -31.90
N THR A 554 -0.55 -12.91 -30.98
CA THR A 554 -1.95 -12.58 -31.25
C THR A 554 -2.03 -11.51 -32.34
N GLU A 555 -2.76 -11.80 -33.41
CA GLU A 555 -3.00 -10.84 -34.49
C GLU A 555 -3.91 -9.71 -33.97
N GLY A 556 -3.41 -8.47 -34.00
CA GLY A 556 -4.26 -7.30 -33.85
C GLY A 556 -5.19 -7.13 -35.06
N SER A 557 -6.23 -6.31 -34.93
CA SER A 557 -7.10 -5.87 -36.04
C SER A 557 -6.31 -5.04 -37.09
N ALA A 558 -5.39 -5.69 -37.81
CA ALA A 558 -4.54 -5.23 -38.91
C ALA A 558 -3.41 -6.24 -39.24
N GLY A 559 -3.36 -7.44 -38.61
CA GLY A 559 -2.33 -8.45 -38.91
C GLY A 559 -0.92 -8.10 -38.42
N THR A 560 -0.78 -7.17 -37.46
CA THR A 560 0.51 -6.89 -36.81
C THR A 560 0.56 -7.58 -35.45
N ALA A 561 1.52 -8.50 -35.27
CA ALA A 561 1.77 -9.14 -33.98
C ALA A 561 2.15 -8.10 -32.92
N LEU A 562 1.47 -8.13 -31.76
CA LEU A 562 1.84 -7.31 -30.62
C LEU A 562 3.07 -7.95 -29.96
N GLY A 563 4.30 -7.61 -30.37
CA GLY A 563 5.56 -8.25 -29.95
C GLY A 563 5.97 -8.15 -28.47
N GLY A 564 5.05 -7.92 -27.54
CA GLY A 564 5.30 -7.99 -26.09
C GLY A 564 5.36 -9.43 -25.58
N GLU A 565 5.91 -9.64 -24.38
CA GLU A 565 5.92 -10.97 -23.74
C GLU A 565 4.54 -11.34 -23.18
N LEU A 566 4.28 -12.65 -23.10
CA LEU A 566 3.13 -13.17 -22.35
C LEU A 566 3.37 -12.94 -20.84
N PRO A 567 2.35 -12.52 -20.08
CA PRO A 567 2.43 -12.35 -18.63
C PRO A 567 2.45 -13.70 -17.92
N LEU A 568 3.58 -14.41 -17.98
CA LEU A 568 3.76 -15.75 -17.41
C LEU A 568 5.00 -15.83 -16.52
N THR A 569 4.93 -16.73 -15.54
CA THR A 569 6.07 -17.30 -14.84
C THR A 569 6.12 -18.79 -15.13
N VAL A 570 7.32 -19.29 -15.42
CA VAL A 570 7.52 -20.71 -15.76
C VAL A 570 8.60 -21.28 -14.85
N SER A 571 8.23 -22.31 -14.11
CA SER A 571 9.11 -22.94 -13.12
C SER A 571 9.06 -24.47 -13.24
N ILE A 572 10.01 -25.14 -12.59
CA ILE A 572 9.98 -26.58 -12.43
C ILE A 572 9.85 -26.88 -10.94
N GLN A 573 8.78 -27.58 -10.56
CA GLN A 573 8.48 -27.93 -9.19
C GLN A 573 8.28 -29.45 -9.10
N ASN A 574 9.09 -30.14 -8.31
CA ASN A 574 9.00 -31.60 -8.11
C ASN A 574 8.96 -32.39 -9.44
N GLY A 575 9.82 -32.01 -10.40
CA GLY A 575 9.91 -32.66 -11.70
C GLY A 575 8.72 -32.35 -12.64
N ARG A 576 7.88 -31.37 -12.31
CA ARG A 576 6.77 -30.91 -13.15
C ARG A 576 7.08 -29.53 -13.71
N LEU A 577 6.76 -29.31 -14.98
CA LEU A 577 6.74 -27.95 -15.53
C LEU A 577 5.47 -27.27 -15.01
N VAL A 578 5.61 -26.05 -14.48
CA VAL A 578 4.51 -25.23 -13.97
C VAL A 578 4.52 -23.91 -14.72
N ILE A 579 3.41 -23.61 -15.38
CA ILE A 579 3.20 -22.38 -16.16
C ILE A 579 2.09 -21.61 -15.48
N GLN A 580 2.42 -20.46 -14.90
CA GLN A 580 1.52 -19.67 -14.08
C GLN A 580 1.39 -18.27 -14.67
N THR A 581 0.16 -17.75 -14.74
CA THR A 581 -0.05 -16.36 -15.13
C THR A 581 0.46 -15.40 -14.08
N THR A 582 1.04 -14.27 -14.51
CA THR A 582 1.32 -13.13 -13.62
C THR A 582 0.11 -12.20 -13.48
N SER A 583 -0.96 -12.40 -14.27
CA SER A 583 -2.21 -11.66 -14.13
C SER A 583 -3.08 -12.23 -13.01
N SER A 584 -3.26 -11.49 -11.92
CA SER A 584 -4.24 -11.81 -10.88
C SER A 584 -5.60 -11.22 -11.25
N GLY A 585 -6.57 -12.07 -11.56
CA GLY A 585 -7.93 -11.65 -11.93
C GLY A 585 -8.93 -12.75 -11.64
N THR A 586 -10.16 -12.36 -11.27
CA THR A 586 -11.28 -13.31 -11.12
C THR A 586 -11.45 -14.08 -12.44
N PRO A 587 -11.69 -15.41 -12.42
CA PRO A 587 -12.07 -16.14 -13.61
C PRO A 587 -13.44 -15.58 -13.99
N GLY A 588 -13.48 -14.79 -15.05
CA GLY A 588 -14.57 -13.91 -15.37
C GLY A 588 -14.96 -14.09 -16.81
N THR A 589 -16.26 -14.28 -17.07
CA THR A 589 -16.77 -14.37 -18.43
C THR A 589 -16.81 -12.99 -19.08
N THR A 590 -15.85 -12.69 -19.96
CA THR A 590 -15.89 -11.52 -20.85
C THR A 590 -16.61 -11.90 -22.14
N THR A 591 -17.59 -11.09 -22.56
CA THR A 591 -18.27 -11.28 -23.85
C THR A 591 -17.69 -10.29 -24.85
N ARG A 592 -17.08 -10.79 -25.93
CA ARG A 592 -16.63 -9.98 -27.05
C ARG A 592 -17.65 -10.09 -28.19
N ARG A 593 -17.93 -8.94 -28.80
CA ARG A 593 -18.87 -8.79 -29.91
C ARG A 593 -18.10 -8.41 -31.17
N GLU A 594 -18.32 -9.15 -32.24
CA GLU A 594 -17.67 -8.91 -33.52
C GLU A 594 -18.69 -8.86 -34.65
N SER A 595 -18.41 -8.03 -35.64
CA SER A 595 -19.21 -7.89 -36.85
C SER A 595 -18.43 -8.49 -38.01
N ILE A 596 -18.98 -9.54 -38.63
CA ILE A 596 -18.32 -10.33 -39.68
C ILE A 596 -19.10 -10.17 -40.97
N MET A 597 -18.38 -9.93 -42.06
CA MET A 597 -18.94 -9.94 -43.42
C MET A 597 -18.98 -11.38 -43.92
N HIS A 598 -20.16 -11.88 -44.29
CA HIS A 598 -20.28 -13.22 -44.85
C HIS A 598 -19.60 -13.31 -46.23
N ASN A 599 -18.71 -14.28 -46.42
CA ASN A 599 -18.02 -14.55 -47.66
C ASN A 599 -18.93 -15.33 -48.63
N ASN A 600 -19.24 -14.71 -49.76
CA ASN A 600 -20.17 -15.25 -50.75
C ASN A 600 -19.59 -16.42 -51.58
N GLY A 601 -18.29 -16.70 -51.46
CA GLY A 601 -17.60 -17.77 -52.20
C GLY A 601 -17.53 -19.11 -51.46
N THR A 602 -17.83 -19.15 -50.17
CA THR A 602 -17.63 -20.33 -49.30
C THR A 602 -18.75 -20.46 -48.27
N ASN A 603 -19.11 -21.69 -47.86
CA ASN A 603 -20.02 -21.93 -46.73
C ASN A 603 -19.34 -21.70 -45.37
N GLU A 604 -18.21 -21.01 -45.35
CA GLU A 604 -17.34 -20.86 -44.20
C GLU A 604 -16.86 -19.42 -44.11
N ASP A 605 -16.91 -18.86 -42.91
CA ASP A 605 -16.35 -17.54 -42.60
C ASP A 605 -15.30 -17.68 -41.51
N VAL A 606 -14.16 -17.00 -41.68
CA VAL A 606 -13.08 -16.96 -40.67
C VAL A 606 -13.48 -15.99 -39.57
N LEU A 607 -13.36 -16.43 -38.31
CA LEU A 607 -13.53 -15.55 -37.17
C LEU A 607 -12.27 -14.68 -36.98
N PRO A 608 -12.40 -13.34 -36.88
CA PRO A 608 -11.26 -12.43 -36.73
C PRO A 608 -10.52 -12.58 -35.40
N PHE A 609 -11.11 -13.28 -34.43
CA PHE A 609 -10.45 -13.69 -33.22
C PHE A 609 -10.71 -15.17 -32.98
N THR A 610 -9.65 -15.91 -32.65
CA THR A 610 -9.75 -17.28 -32.16
C THR A 610 -9.55 -17.30 -30.65
N PRO A 611 -10.64 -17.28 -29.85
CA PRO A 611 -10.50 -17.68 -28.46
C PRO A 611 -9.89 -19.08 -28.47
N ASN A 612 -8.73 -19.21 -27.82
CA ASN A 612 -8.21 -20.37 -27.10
C ASN A 612 -8.89 -21.72 -27.41
N ALA A 613 -8.10 -22.78 -27.58
CA ALA A 613 -8.56 -24.16 -27.83
C ALA A 613 -9.30 -24.84 -26.65
N ASN A 614 -10.07 -24.08 -25.89
CA ASN A 614 -11.35 -24.55 -25.39
C ASN A 614 -12.37 -24.16 -26.47
N PRO A 615 -12.90 -25.08 -27.31
CA PRO A 615 -14.01 -24.73 -28.17
C PRO A 615 -15.03 -24.07 -27.24
N PRO A 616 -15.39 -22.82 -27.52
CA PRO A 616 -16.22 -22.05 -26.62
C PRO A 616 -17.43 -22.92 -26.31
N ILE A 617 -17.59 -23.24 -25.03
CA ILE A 617 -18.50 -24.29 -24.54
C ILE A 617 -19.77 -24.23 -25.38
N SER A 618 -20.09 -25.29 -26.14
CA SER A 618 -21.29 -25.32 -26.99
C SER A 618 -22.48 -24.76 -26.20
N GLY A 619 -23.18 -23.77 -26.77
CA GLY A 619 -24.17 -22.94 -26.06
C GLY A 619 -23.66 -21.61 -25.48
N ARG A 620 -22.42 -21.18 -25.77
CA ARG A 620 -21.88 -19.84 -25.43
C ARG A 620 -21.52 -18.98 -26.65
N PHE A 621 -21.92 -19.42 -27.84
CA PHE A 621 -21.88 -18.65 -29.08
C PHE A 621 -23.29 -18.19 -29.43
N SER A 622 -23.43 -16.89 -29.71
CA SER A 622 -24.65 -16.37 -30.33
C SER A 622 -24.27 -15.68 -31.62
N ILE A 623 -24.78 -16.18 -32.74
CA ILE A 623 -24.70 -15.51 -34.03
C ILE A 623 -26.07 -14.90 -34.30
N SER A 624 -26.09 -13.62 -34.66
CA SER A 624 -27.33 -12.91 -34.98
C SER A 624 -27.15 -11.92 -36.12
N GLN A 625 -28.20 -11.72 -36.89
CA GLN A 625 -28.30 -10.68 -37.91
C GLN A 625 -29.62 -9.93 -37.73
N GLY A 626 -29.55 -8.66 -37.30
CA GLY A 626 -30.74 -7.91 -36.89
C GLY A 626 -31.46 -8.61 -35.72
N SER A 627 -32.72 -8.98 -35.92
CA SER A 627 -33.52 -9.76 -34.95
C SER A 627 -33.39 -11.28 -35.11
N THR A 628 -32.72 -11.76 -36.17
CA THR A 628 -32.58 -13.20 -36.45
C THR A 628 -31.41 -13.76 -35.64
N VAL A 629 -31.65 -14.84 -34.89
CA VAL A 629 -30.61 -15.57 -34.14
C VAL A 629 -30.43 -16.95 -34.76
N PHE A 630 -29.19 -17.31 -35.08
CA PHE A 630 -28.83 -18.60 -35.65
C PHE A 630 -28.49 -19.59 -34.53
N GLN A 631 -28.85 -20.86 -34.70
CA GLN A 631 -28.67 -21.93 -33.72
C GLN A 631 -27.48 -22.83 -34.05
N GLU A 632 -26.60 -23.04 -33.07
CA GLU A 632 -25.44 -23.94 -33.19
C GLU A 632 -25.90 -25.41 -33.35
N GLY A 633 -25.27 -26.16 -34.24
CA GLY A 633 -25.63 -27.54 -34.59
C GLY A 633 -26.81 -27.68 -35.56
N VAL A 634 -27.54 -26.59 -35.82
CA VAL A 634 -28.69 -26.56 -36.75
C VAL A 634 -28.41 -25.64 -37.94
N ASP A 635 -28.05 -24.38 -37.69
CA ASP A 635 -27.79 -23.38 -38.73
C ASP A 635 -26.28 -23.28 -39.05
N TYR A 636 -25.43 -23.43 -38.04
CA TYR A 636 -23.98 -23.41 -38.17
C TYR A 636 -23.29 -24.35 -37.17
N ARG A 637 -22.02 -24.65 -37.40
CA ARG A 637 -21.08 -25.20 -36.39
C ARG A 637 -19.79 -24.41 -36.41
N ILE A 638 -19.01 -24.50 -35.34
CA ILE A 638 -17.67 -23.93 -35.28
C ILE A 638 -16.65 -25.02 -35.57
N GLU A 639 -15.71 -24.75 -36.47
CA GLU A 639 -14.60 -25.64 -36.78
C GLU A 639 -13.23 -25.02 -36.48
N THR A 640 -12.47 -25.80 -35.72
CA THR A 640 -11.03 -25.86 -35.51
C THR A 640 -10.14 -26.13 -36.73
N ARG A 641 -9.51 -25.19 -37.44
CA ARG A 641 -8.54 -25.55 -38.50
C ARG A 641 -7.15 -24.95 -38.27
N SER A 642 -6.13 -25.79 -38.41
CA SER A 642 -4.73 -25.38 -38.46
C SER A 642 -4.41 -24.92 -39.88
N ASP A 643 -4.10 -23.64 -40.06
CA ASP A 643 -3.46 -23.19 -41.29
C ASP A 643 -2.00 -23.65 -41.26
N VAL A 644 -1.70 -24.61 -42.14
CA VAL A 644 -0.37 -25.23 -42.26
C VAL A 644 0.64 -24.26 -42.89
N GLU A 645 0.18 -23.23 -43.60
CA GLU A 645 0.99 -22.31 -44.38
C GLU A 645 1.46 -21.09 -43.55
N HIS A 646 0.62 -20.61 -42.62
CA HIS A 646 0.94 -19.49 -41.72
C HIS A 646 1.09 -19.90 -40.24
N GLY A 647 0.87 -21.17 -39.92
CA GLY A 647 1.03 -21.70 -38.57
C GLY A 647 0.03 -21.14 -37.55
N THR A 648 -1.06 -20.53 -38.03
CA THR A 648 -2.17 -19.97 -37.25
C THR A 648 -3.29 -21.01 -37.07
N VAL A 649 -3.97 -20.96 -35.93
CA VAL A 649 -5.16 -21.77 -35.68
C VAL A 649 -6.36 -20.84 -35.87
N GLU A 650 -7.19 -21.15 -36.87
CA GLU A 650 -8.35 -20.36 -37.27
C GLU A 650 -9.65 -21.08 -36.91
N ASN A 651 -10.55 -20.37 -36.22
CA ASN A 651 -11.90 -20.84 -35.97
C ASN A 651 -12.77 -20.35 -37.12
N ARG A 652 -13.53 -21.25 -37.73
CA ARG A 652 -14.43 -20.96 -38.83
C ARG A 652 -15.86 -21.23 -38.41
N VAL A 653 -16.77 -20.32 -38.76
CA VAL A 653 -18.20 -20.61 -38.76
C VAL A 653 -18.49 -21.37 -40.03
N VAL A 654 -18.94 -22.63 -39.91
CA VAL A 654 -19.35 -23.47 -41.04
C VAL A 654 -20.87 -23.54 -41.07
N TRP A 655 -21.48 -23.02 -42.12
CA TRP A 655 -22.93 -22.96 -42.29
C TRP A 655 -23.49 -24.30 -42.79
N LEU A 656 -24.50 -24.86 -42.10
CA LEU A 656 -24.90 -26.27 -42.23
C LEU A 656 -26.18 -26.53 -43.02
N SER A 657 -27.05 -25.53 -43.19
CA SER A 657 -28.43 -25.78 -43.65
C SER A 657 -29.00 -24.70 -44.58
N GLY A 658 -28.13 -23.98 -45.30
CA GLY A 658 -28.55 -22.94 -46.27
C GLY A 658 -29.17 -21.68 -45.62
N LYS A 659 -29.23 -21.64 -44.28
CA LYS A 659 -29.59 -20.47 -43.47
C LYS A 659 -28.32 -19.72 -43.06
N SER A 660 -27.58 -19.23 -44.05
CA SER A 660 -26.51 -18.27 -43.81
C SER A 660 -27.07 -16.84 -43.78
N PRO A 661 -26.32 -15.88 -43.20
CA PRO A 661 -26.63 -14.47 -43.29
C PRO A 661 -26.76 -14.03 -44.75
N SER A 662 -27.60 -13.03 -45.01
CA SER A 662 -27.82 -12.55 -46.39
C SER A 662 -26.51 -12.11 -47.07
N ALA A 663 -26.39 -12.35 -48.38
CA ALA A 663 -25.16 -12.08 -49.15
C ALA A 663 -24.58 -10.67 -48.89
N SER A 664 -23.27 -10.61 -48.66
CA SER A 664 -22.51 -9.38 -48.37
C SER A 664 -23.00 -8.56 -47.18
N ALA A 665 -23.84 -9.14 -46.30
CA ALA A 665 -24.30 -8.48 -45.10
C ALA A 665 -23.45 -8.87 -43.90
N ALA A 666 -23.26 -7.90 -43.00
CA ALA A 666 -22.62 -8.15 -41.74
C ALA A 666 -23.56 -8.92 -40.80
N TYR A 667 -22.99 -9.85 -40.03
CA TYR A 667 -23.66 -10.50 -38.91
C TYR A 667 -22.81 -10.36 -37.65
N THR A 668 -23.49 -10.37 -36.50
CA THR A 668 -22.85 -10.21 -35.20
C THR A 668 -22.59 -11.58 -34.59
N VAL A 669 -21.34 -11.81 -34.17
CA VAL A 669 -20.94 -12.94 -33.34
C VAL A 669 -20.65 -12.42 -31.95
N ASN A 670 -21.33 -12.95 -30.94
CA ASN A 670 -20.91 -12.77 -29.54
C ASN A 670 -20.33 -14.08 -29.04
N TYR A 671 -19.17 -14.00 -28.41
CA TYR A 671 -18.55 -15.12 -27.72
C TYR A 671 -18.05 -14.73 -26.34
N THR A 672 -18.27 -15.63 -25.38
CA THR A 672 -17.93 -15.42 -23.97
C THR A 672 -16.75 -16.31 -23.58
N TYR A 673 -15.62 -15.71 -23.18
CA TYR A 673 -14.40 -16.41 -22.75
C TYR A 673 -13.86 -15.87 -21.42
N ASP A 674 -12.99 -16.63 -20.77
CA ASP A 674 -12.25 -16.16 -19.58
C ASP A 674 -10.87 -15.65 -20.00
N PRO A 675 -10.61 -14.34 -19.94
CA PRO A 675 -9.34 -13.78 -20.37
C PRO A 675 -8.18 -14.17 -19.44
N ASN A 676 -8.44 -14.55 -18.18
CA ASN A 676 -7.41 -14.71 -17.15
C ASN A 676 -7.01 -16.18 -16.91
N MET A 677 -7.51 -17.12 -17.72
CA MET A 677 -7.18 -18.53 -17.62
C MET A 677 -5.96 -18.87 -18.47
N THR A 678 -4.91 -19.38 -17.83
CA THR A 678 -3.76 -19.98 -18.54
C THR A 678 -4.24 -21.28 -19.18
N VAL A 679 -4.25 -21.32 -20.51
CA VAL A 679 -4.56 -22.51 -21.28
C VAL A 679 -3.31 -22.93 -22.01
N VAL A 680 -3.01 -24.22 -21.91
CA VAL A 680 -1.91 -24.86 -22.63
C VAL A 680 -2.53 -25.86 -23.58
N THR A 681 -2.18 -25.73 -24.86
CA THR A 681 -2.63 -26.65 -25.91
C THR A 681 -1.46 -27.20 -26.68
N THR A 682 -1.65 -28.42 -27.19
CA THR A 682 -0.66 -29.10 -28.03
C THR A 682 -1.32 -29.49 -29.34
N ASP A 683 -0.54 -29.64 -30.41
CA ASP A 683 -1.04 -30.00 -31.75
C ASP A 683 -1.52 -31.46 -31.88
N GLY A 684 -1.61 -32.20 -30.77
CA GLY A 684 -2.16 -33.56 -30.72
C GLY A 684 -1.27 -34.62 -31.38
N THR A 685 -0.06 -34.28 -31.81
CA THR A 685 0.89 -35.20 -32.45
C THR A 685 2.21 -35.25 -31.66
N GLY A 686 2.23 -35.99 -30.54
CA GLY A 686 3.48 -36.37 -29.85
C GLY A 686 3.72 -35.74 -28.47
N LEU A 687 2.91 -34.75 -28.05
CA LEU A 687 3.06 -34.05 -26.76
C LEU A 687 2.03 -34.46 -25.68
N ASP A 688 1.06 -35.32 -26.01
CA ASP A 688 0.01 -35.79 -25.10
C ASP A 688 0.56 -36.38 -23.79
N SER A 689 1.76 -36.96 -23.86
CA SER A 689 2.41 -37.57 -22.72
C SER A 689 2.84 -36.55 -21.64
N LEU A 690 2.88 -35.25 -21.93
CA LEU A 690 3.15 -34.20 -20.94
C LEU A 690 1.98 -34.05 -19.94
N ASP A 691 0.76 -34.39 -20.35
CA ASP A 691 -0.44 -34.42 -19.49
C ASP A 691 -0.65 -33.11 -18.71
N PHE A 692 -0.84 -32.00 -19.45
CA PHE A 692 -1.10 -30.70 -18.82
C PHE A 692 -2.50 -30.65 -18.20
N HIS A 693 -2.53 -30.27 -16.93
CA HIS A 693 -3.76 -30.07 -16.17
C HIS A 693 -3.67 -28.81 -15.32
N GLN A 694 -4.84 -28.22 -15.05
CA GLN A 694 -4.93 -27.05 -14.19
C GLN A 694 -4.46 -27.41 -12.77
N ASP A 695 -3.48 -26.67 -12.26
CA ASP A 695 -2.95 -26.88 -10.91
C ASP A 695 -3.90 -26.29 -9.86
N ASN A 696 -4.78 -27.16 -9.35
CA ASN A 696 -5.69 -26.82 -8.27
C ASN A 696 -5.09 -27.07 -6.88
N SER A 697 -3.84 -27.52 -6.77
CA SER A 697 -3.26 -27.95 -5.49
C SER A 697 -3.05 -26.79 -4.49
N LYS A 698 -2.97 -25.55 -4.99
CA LYS A 698 -2.71 -24.32 -4.21
C LYS A 698 -3.97 -23.49 -3.93
N THR A 699 -5.15 -24.00 -4.30
CA THR A 699 -6.42 -23.26 -4.21
C THR A 699 -7.13 -23.42 -2.87
N SER A 700 -6.79 -24.44 -2.07
CA SER A 700 -7.40 -24.66 -0.76
C SER A 700 -6.66 -23.91 0.34
N LEU A 701 -7.37 -23.34 1.31
CA LEU A 701 -6.77 -22.76 2.52
C LEU A 701 -5.99 -23.79 3.36
N ALA A 702 -6.26 -25.09 3.19
CA ALA A 702 -5.46 -26.16 3.77
C ALA A 702 -4.00 -26.14 3.27
N TYR A 703 -3.74 -25.61 2.06
CA TYR A 703 -2.39 -25.38 1.55
C TYR A 703 -1.61 -24.43 2.46
N ALA A 704 -2.27 -23.39 2.99
CA ALA A 704 -1.71 -22.47 3.98
C ALA A 704 -1.77 -23.00 5.43
N GLY A 705 -2.04 -24.29 5.63
CA GLY A 705 -2.15 -24.88 6.96
C GLY A 705 -3.41 -24.44 7.73
N LEU A 706 -4.42 -23.90 7.05
CA LEU A 706 -5.70 -23.55 7.65
C LEU A 706 -6.77 -24.58 7.28
N ALA A 707 -7.26 -25.31 8.26
CA ALA A 707 -8.27 -26.34 8.05
C ALA A 707 -9.38 -26.24 9.10
N THR A 708 -10.54 -26.81 8.80
CA THR A 708 -11.57 -27.03 9.81
C THR A 708 -11.10 -28.08 10.81
N GLU A 709 -11.33 -27.84 12.09
CA GLU A 709 -11.02 -28.73 13.19
C GLU A 709 -11.53 -30.16 12.91
N LYS A 710 -10.68 -31.16 13.10
CA LYS A 710 -11.03 -32.58 12.89
C LYS A 710 -12.03 -33.10 13.92
N ALA A 711 -12.07 -32.50 15.10
CA ALA A 711 -13.00 -32.87 16.17
C ALA A 711 -14.45 -32.76 15.70
N ASN A 712 -15.29 -33.68 16.16
CA ASN A 712 -16.72 -33.74 15.80
C ASN A 712 -16.97 -33.74 14.29
N TYR A 713 -16.04 -34.29 13.48
CA TYR A 713 -16.14 -34.32 12.01
C TYR A 713 -16.34 -32.92 11.38
N GLY A 714 -15.72 -31.88 11.96
CA GLY A 714 -15.86 -30.50 11.47
C GLY A 714 -17.26 -29.89 11.69
N LYS A 715 -18.13 -30.53 12.49
CA LYS A 715 -19.48 -30.02 12.79
C LYS A 715 -19.48 -28.73 13.62
N SER A 716 -18.42 -28.51 14.40
CA SER A 716 -18.20 -27.25 15.13
C SER A 716 -17.94 -26.09 14.17
N GLY A 717 -17.37 -26.38 13.00
CA GLY A 717 -16.96 -25.39 12.01
C GLY A 717 -15.73 -24.58 12.43
N LYS A 718 -15.11 -24.88 13.57
CA LYS A 718 -13.91 -24.20 14.09
C LYS A 718 -12.71 -24.46 13.18
N LEU A 719 -11.70 -23.59 13.26
CA LEU A 719 -10.46 -23.70 12.50
C LEU A 719 -9.28 -24.11 13.39
N GLU A 720 -8.36 -24.85 12.78
CA GLU A 720 -7.01 -25.15 13.28
C GLU A 720 -5.96 -24.54 12.35
N PHE A 721 -4.84 -24.08 12.92
CA PHE A 721 -3.71 -23.53 12.19
C PHE A 721 -2.45 -24.38 12.41
N ASP A 722 -2.03 -25.07 11.36
CA ASP A 722 -0.75 -25.77 11.32
C ASP A 722 0.37 -24.81 10.92
N THR A 723 1.00 -24.21 11.93
CA THR A 723 2.12 -23.29 11.74
C THR A 723 3.30 -23.96 11.04
N LYS A 724 3.53 -25.27 11.20
CA LYS A 724 4.65 -25.96 10.54
C LYS A 724 4.42 -26.04 9.04
N THR A 725 3.22 -26.46 8.63
CA THR A 725 2.83 -26.48 7.22
C THR A 725 2.90 -25.08 6.62
N PHE A 726 2.36 -24.08 7.31
CA PHE A 726 2.42 -22.70 6.84
C PHE A 726 3.85 -22.18 6.66
N MET A 727 4.73 -22.36 7.66
CA MET A 727 6.13 -21.93 7.58
C MET A 727 6.90 -22.65 6.46
N SER A 728 6.62 -23.94 6.24
CA SER A 728 7.20 -24.69 5.12
C SER A 728 6.74 -24.13 3.76
N ARG A 729 5.48 -23.71 3.61
CA ARG A 729 4.99 -23.09 2.38
C ARG A 729 5.47 -21.66 2.19
N MET A 730 5.55 -20.86 3.26
CA MET A 730 6.12 -19.52 3.19
C MET A 730 7.56 -19.57 2.68
N THR A 731 8.38 -20.51 3.16
CA THR A 731 9.78 -20.61 2.71
C THR A 731 9.93 -21.18 1.29
N THR A 732 9.01 -22.01 0.82
CA THR A 732 9.11 -22.67 -0.50
C THR A 732 8.34 -21.98 -1.62
N ASP A 733 7.24 -21.28 -1.29
CA ASP A 733 6.31 -20.67 -2.24
C ASP A 733 5.49 -19.55 -1.55
N ASN A 734 6.18 -18.50 -1.09
CA ASN A 734 5.55 -17.36 -0.42
C ASN A 734 4.53 -16.64 -1.32
N ASP A 735 4.75 -16.60 -2.63
CA ASP A 735 3.86 -15.93 -3.58
C ASP A 735 2.53 -16.67 -3.73
N ALA A 736 2.53 -18.01 -3.76
CA ALA A 736 1.27 -18.76 -3.72
C ALA A 736 0.52 -18.51 -2.42
N ILE A 737 1.21 -18.47 -1.27
CA ILE A 737 0.59 -18.15 0.01
C ILE A 737 0.04 -16.73 0.03
N ALA A 738 0.81 -15.75 -0.45
CA ALA A 738 0.41 -14.36 -0.53
C ALA A 738 -0.87 -14.21 -1.37
N ASN A 739 -0.91 -14.81 -2.56
CA ASN A 739 -2.05 -14.78 -3.47
C ASN A 739 -3.27 -15.50 -2.88
N LEU A 740 -3.07 -16.73 -2.35
CA LEU A 740 -4.13 -17.53 -1.74
C LEU A 740 -4.78 -16.78 -0.58
N MET A 741 -3.96 -16.34 0.37
CA MET A 741 -4.42 -15.72 1.61
C MET A 741 -5.02 -14.34 1.34
N SER A 742 -4.35 -13.46 0.58
CA SER A 742 -4.91 -12.14 0.29
C SER A 742 -6.27 -12.21 -0.41
N THR A 743 -6.41 -13.12 -1.39
CA THR A 743 -7.67 -13.34 -2.12
C THR A 743 -8.75 -13.91 -1.22
N ALA A 744 -8.43 -14.95 -0.44
CA ALA A 744 -9.38 -15.53 0.49
C ALA A 744 -9.84 -14.51 1.54
N MET A 745 -8.90 -13.82 2.19
CA MET A 745 -9.22 -12.83 3.21
C MET A 745 -10.01 -11.65 2.64
N GLY A 746 -9.78 -11.25 1.38
CA GLY A 746 -10.56 -10.23 0.68
C GLY A 746 -12.01 -10.65 0.44
N LYS A 747 -12.24 -11.90 0.02
CA LYS A 747 -13.59 -12.46 -0.13
C LYS A 747 -14.31 -12.61 1.20
N LEU A 748 -13.60 -13.06 2.23
CA LEU A 748 -14.16 -13.19 3.57
C LEU A 748 -14.52 -11.83 4.15
N ASP A 749 -13.68 -10.81 3.97
CA ASP A 749 -13.97 -9.43 4.38
C ASP A 749 -15.22 -8.87 3.69
N THR A 750 -15.40 -9.16 2.40
CA THR A 750 -16.60 -8.79 1.64
C THR A 750 -17.84 -9.49 2.20
N TYR A 751 -17.75 -10.81 2.44
CA TYR A 751 -18.84 -11.58 3.05
C TYR A 751 -19.23 -11.05 4.42
N LEU A 752 -18.26 -10.83 5.31
CA LEU A 752 -18.50 -10.27 6.65
C LEU A 752 -19.07 -8.85 6.57
N GLY A 753 -18.58 -8.02 5.64
CA GLY A 753 -19.13 -6.70 5.34
C GLY A 753 -20.64 -6.78 5.03
N ASN A 754 -21.04 -7.69 4.14
CA ASN A 754 -22.44 -7.91 3.78
C ASN A 754 -23.32 -8.47 4.92
N LEU A 755 -22.73 -8.91 6.04
CA LEU A 755 -23.47 -9.28 7.24
C LEU A 755 -23.68 -8.08 8.17
N VAL A 756 -22.62 -7.28 8.41
CA VAL A 756 -22.59 -6.28 9.49
C VAL A 756 -22.74 -4.83 9.04
N ASP A 757 -22.76 -4.55 7.73
CA ASP A 757 -22.88 -3.20 7.19
C ASP A 757 -24.20 -2.55 7.64
N SER A 758 -24.10 -1.57 8.53
CA SER A 758 -25.23 -0.83 9.07
C SER A 758 -25.58 0.40 8.24
N SER A 759 -24.90 0.66 7.13
CA SER A 759 -25.21 1.76 6.24
C SER A 759 -26.57 1.57 5.58
N GLN A 760 -27.24 2.70 5.35
CA GLN A 760 -28.54 2.74 4.69
C GLN A 760 -28.38 2.91 3.19
N THR A 761 -29.22 2.24 2.42
CA THR A 761 -29.36 2.41 0.98
C THR A 761 -30.81 2.74 0.67
N THR A 762 -31.02 3.72 -0.21
CA THR A 762 -32.35 4.09 -0.68
C THR A 762 -32.63 3.33 -1.98
N VAL A 763 -33.71 2.55 -2.01
CA VAL A 763 -34.21 1.89 -3.23
C VAL A 763 -35.64 2.36 -3.45
N GLY A 764 -35.83 3.27 -4.40
CA GLY A 764 -37.11 3.97 -4.59
C GLY A 764 -37.45 4.85 -3.38
N ASP A 765 -38.67 4.73 -2.85
CA ASP A 765 -39.12 5.48 -1.66
C ASP A 765 -38.78 4.82 -0.32
N THR A 766 -38.04 3.69 -0.33
CA THR A 766 -37.75 2.90 0.87
C THR A 766 -36.27 2.92 1.22
N THR A 767 -35.96 3.20 2.49
CA THR A 767 -34.61 3.12 3.05
C THR A 767 -34.40 1.77 3.72
N ALA A 768 -33.42 1.00 3.26
CA ALA A 768 -33.07 -0.32 3.81
C ALA A 768 -31.62 -0.35 4.31
N VAL A 769 -31.36 -1.16 5.34
CA VAL A 769 -30.00 -1.42 5.83
C VAL A 769 -29.35 -2.49 4.95
N LYS A 770 -28.08 -2.32 4.56
CA LYS A 770 -27.41 -3.23 3.61
C LYS A 770 -27.09 -4.62 4.20
N GLY A 771 -26.58 -4.67 5.42
CA GLY A 771 -26.09 -5.90 6.03
C GLY A 771 -27.21 -6.82 6.50
N ARG A 772 -27.06 -8.14 6.33
CA ARG A 772 -28.09 -9.13 6.74
C ARG A 772 -28.38 -9.11 8.24
N VAL A 773 -27.35 -9.14 9.08
CA VAL A 773 -27.50 -9.10 10.55
C VAL A 773 -27.98 -7.71 10.98
N ALA A 774 -27.43 -6.66 10.37
CA ALA A 774 -27.86 -5.29 10.64
C ALA A 774 -29.34 -5.05 10.26
N SER A 775 -29.82 -5.66 9.18
CA SER A 775 -31.23 -5.65 8.78
C SER A 775 -32.11 -6.43 9.77
N GLN A 776 -31.65 -7.56 10.30
CA GLN A 776 -32.39 -8.30 11.33
C GLN A 776 -32.55 -7.48 12.62
N ILE A 777 -31.48 -6.81 13.07
CA ILE A 777 -31.52 -5.86 14.19
C ILE A 777 -32.57 -4.78 13.90
N LYS A 778 -32.54 -4.21 12.68
CA LYS A 778 -33.49 -3.15 12.30
C LYS A 778 -34.95 -3.63 12.26
N SER A 779 -35.17 -4.87 11.81
CA SER A 779 -36.50 -5.48 11.79
C SER A 779 -37.06 -5.63 13.21
N ILE A 780 -36.25 -6.10 14.15
CA ILE A 780 -36.62 -6.22 15.56
C ILE A 780 -36.92 -4.83 16.17
N GLU A 781 -36.10 -3.80 15.88
CA GLU A 781 -36.38 -2.43 16.31
C GLU A 781 -37.73 -1.91 15.82
N ASN A 782 -38.09 -2.20 14.56
CA ASN A 782 -39.36 -1.77 14.00
C ASN A 782 -40.55 -2.51 14.63
N GLN A 783 -40.39 -3.80 14.95
CA GLN A 783 -41.39 -4.56 15.72
C GLN A 783 -41.61 -3.95 17.11
N MET A 784 -40.52 -3.62 17.83
CA MET A 784 -40.60 -2.94 19.13
C MET A 784 -41.32 -1.60 19.01
N LYS A 785 -41.01 -0.78 18.00
CA LYS A 785 -41.70 0.50 17.76
C LYS A 785 -43.20 0.35 17.49
N ALA A 786 -43.59 -0.68 16.75
CA ALA A 786 -44.99 -0.97 16.48
C ALA A 786 -45.72 -1.40 17.77
N ILE A 787 -45.07 -2.20 18.61
CA ILE A 787 -45.57 -2.58 19.93
C ILE A 787 -45.69 -1.35 20.85
N ASP A 788 -44.67 -0.49 20.88
CA ASP A 788 -44.69 0.76 21.66
C ASP A 788 -45.86 1.64 21.26
N LYS A 789 -46.08 1.83 19.97
CA LYS A 789 -47.25 2.59 19.48
C LYS A 789 -48.56 1.96 19.94
N ARG A 790 -48.66 0.62 19.89
CA ARG A 790 -49.85 -0.12 20.33
C ARG A 790 -50.08 0.04 21.84
N ILE A 791 -49.02 0.03 22.64
CA ILE A 791 -49.08 0.28 24.09
C ILE A 791 -49.56 1.72 24.34
N THR A 792 -48.97 2.73 23.69
CA THR A 792 -49.39 4.13 23.84
C THR A 792 -50.85 4.34 23.45
N ASP A 793 -51.28 3.82 22.29
CA ASP A 793 -52.68 3.91 21.85
C ASP A 793 -53.64 3.23 22.84
N PHE A 794 -53.20 2.15 23.47
CA PHE A 794 -53.97 1.42 24.48
C PHE A 794 -54.03 2.17 25.82
N GLU A 795 -52.93 2.76 26.29
CA GLU A 795 -52.86 3.59 27.49
C GLU A 795 -53.81 4.80 27.40
N VAL A 796 -53.90 5.44 26.23
CA VAL A 796 -54.87 6.52 25.96
C VAL A 796 -56.30 6.01 26.11
N ARG A 797 -56.62 4.84 25.53
CA ARG A 797 -57.96 4.23 25.66
C ARG A 797 -58.27 3.85 27.12
N MET A 798 -57.30 3.32 27.86
CA MET A 798 -57.46 3.01 29.28
C MET A 798 -57.74 4.25 30.11
N THR A 799 -57.09 5.38 29.79
CA THR A 799 -57.33 6.66 30.46
C THR A 799 -58.76 7.15 30.22
N LEU A 800 -59.24 7.13 28.97
CA LEU A 800 -60.62 7.50 28.63
C LEU A 800 -61.65 6.58 29.28
N MET A 801 -61.37 5.27 29.30
CA MET A 801 -62.23 4.28 29.94
C MET A 801 -62.32 4.50 31.46
N GLN A 802 -61.19 4.79 32.11
CA GLN A 802 -61.14 5.14 33.53
C GLN A 802 -61.98 6.39 33.83
N GLN A 803 -61.86 7.44 33.00
CA GLN A 803 -62.67 8.66 33.13
C GLN A 803 -64.18 8.40 32.94
N SER A 804 -64.54 7.54 31.99
CA SER A 804 -65.94 7.15 31.76
C SER A 804 -66.52 6.39 32.96
N TYR A 805 -65.81 5.36 33.44
CA TYR A 805 -66.23 4.62 34.63
C TYR A 805 -66.32 5.53 35.86
N TYR A 806 -65.34 6.41 36.07
CA TYR A 806 -65.38 7.41 37.13
C TYR A 806 -66.65 8.27 37.04
N SER A 807 -66.97 8.81 35.86
CA SER A 807 -68.17 9.63 35.66
C SER A 807 -69.48 8.84 35.92
N GLN A 808 -69.51 7.56 35.53
CA GLN A 808 -70.65 6.67 35.79
C GLN A 808 -70.80 6.39 37.30
N PHE A 809 -69.71 6.15 38.02
CA PHE A 809 -69.72 5.94 39.47
C PHE A 809 -70.19 7.17 40.23
N VAL A 810 -69.73 8.37 39.86
CA VAL A 810 -70.20 9.64 40.44
C VAL A 810 -71.70 9.86 40.18
N ALA A 811 -72.18 9.56 38.97
CA ALA A 811 -73.60 9.67 38.65
C ALA A 811 -74.46 8.67 39.45
N MET A 812 -73.96 7.44 39.63
CA MET A 812 -74.60 6.43 40.46
C MET A 812 -74.64 6.84 41.93
N GLU A 813 -73.56 7.42 42.48
CA GLU A 813 -73.54 7.93 43.85
C GLU A 813 -74.53 9.10 44.04
N LYS A 814 -74.60 10.01 43.08
CA LYS A 814 -75.59 11.11 43.11
C LYS A 814 -77.03 10.59 43.07
N ASN A 815 -77.31 9.56 42.28
CA ASN A 815 -78.61 8.92 42.24
C ASN A 815 -78.91 8.15 43.53
N MET A 816 -77.93 7.45 44.10
CA MET A 816 -78.09 6.74 45.37
C MET A 816 -78.30 7.72 46.54
N SER A 817 -77.60 8.85 46.55
CA SER A 817 -77.84 9.93 47.51
C SER A 817 -79.24 10.51 47.38
N LYS A 818 -79.77 10.68 46.17
CA LYS A 818 -81.16 11.11 45.95
C LYS A 818 -82.15 10.06 46.42
N LEU A 819 -81.90 8.77 46.15
CA LEU A 819 -82.74 7.67 46.62
C LEU A 819 -82.74 7.60 48.14
N ASN A 820 -81.59 7.77 48.80
CA ASN A 820 -81.51 7.83 50.26
C ASN A 820 -82.21 9.07 50.83
N GLN A 821 -82.14 10.22 50.17
CA GLN A 821 -82.92 11.41 50.54
C GLN A 821 -84.43 11.19 50.37
N GLN A 822 -84.85 10.52 49.30
CA GLN A 822 -86.25 10.13 49.07
C GLN A 822 -86.73 9.09 50.09
N LEU A 823 -85.89 8.12 50.44
CA LEU A 823 -86.19 7.14 51.48
C LEU A 823 -86.30 7.80 52.85
N SER A 824 -85.39 8.73 53.18
CA SER A 824 -85.47 9.55 54.40
C SER A 824 -86.71 10.44 54.41
N TRP A 825 -87.06 11.03 53.27
CA TRP A 825 -88.29 11.82 53.10
C TRP A 825 -89.53 10.96 53.30
N MET A 826 -89.61 9.78 52.66
CA MET A 826 -90.68 8.81 52.86
C MET A 826 -90.74 8.33 54.32
N THR A 827 -89.60 8.04 54.95
CA THR A 827 -89.54 7.63 56.36
C THR A 827 -90.05 8.76 57.27
N SER A 828 -89.71 10.03 56.99
CA SER A 828 -90.23 11.19 57.71
C SER A 828 -91.73 11.44 57.47
N MET A 829 -92.23 11.15 56.27
CA MET A 829 -93.65 11.23 55.93
C MET A 829 -94.44 10.11 56.60
N THR A 830 -93.86 8.91 56.68
CA THR A 830 -94.43 7.76 57.41
C THR A 830 -94.45 8.01 58.91
N ALA A 831 -93.42 8.67 59.47
CA ALA A 831 -93.42 9.13 60.86
C ALA A 831 -94.48 10.21 61.13
N LYS A 832 -94.72 11.14 60.20
CA LYS A 832 -95.83 12.11 60.28
C LYS A 832 -97.22 11.47 60.13
N LEU A 833 -97.34 10.42 59.32
CA LEU A 833 -98.56 9.62 59.17
C LEU A 833 -98.84 8.78 60.42
N ASN A 834 -97.82 8.27 61.12
CA ASN A 834 -97.99 7.62 62.42
C ASN A 834 -98.28 8.62 63.56
N GLY A 835 -97.85 9.87 63.45
CA GLY A 835 -98.14 10.92 64.44
C GLY A 835 -99.55 11.52 64.37
N THR A 836 -100.30 11.29 63.29
CA THR A 836 -101.68 11.79 63.11
C THR A 836 -102.75 10.76 63.47
N ALA A 837 -102.37 9.50 63.73
CA ALA A 837 -103.26 8.45 64.23
C ALA A 837 -103.44 8.45 65.77
N SER A 838 -102.81 9.38 66.50
CA SER A 838 -102.90 9.49 67.97
C SER A 838 -103.60 10.77 68.48
N ALA A 839 -104.34 11.48 67.63
CA ALA A 839 -105.15 12.64 68.02
C ALA A 839 -106.63 12.45 67.64
N SER A 840 -107.21 11.33 68.08
CA SER A 840 -108.65 11.17 68.29
C SER A 840 -108.87 10.24 69.48
N SER A 841 -108.62 10.80 70.67
CA SER A 841 -109.30 10.48 71.93
C SER A 841 -109.29 11.74 72.79
#